data_AF-N1P7Y8-F1
#
_entry.id   AF-N1P7Y8-F1
#
_cell.length_a   1.000
_cell.length_b   1.000
_cell.length_c   1.000
_cell.angle_alpha   90.00
_cell.angle_beta   90.00
_cell.angle_gamma   90.00
#
_symmetry.space_group_name_H-M   'P 1'
#
loop_
_entity.id
_entity.type
_entity.pdbx_description
1 polymer ?
#
loop_
_entity_poly.entity_id
_entity_poly.type
_entity_poly.pdbx_seq_one_letter_code
_entity_poly.pdbx_strand_id
1 'polypeptide(L)'
;MKITCTDLVYVFILLFLNTSCVQAVFSDDAFITDWQLANLGPWEKVIPDSRDRNRVLILSNPTETSCLVSSFNVSSGQILFRNVLPFTIDEIQLDSNDHNAMVCVNSSSNHWQKYDLHDWFLLEEGVDNAPSTTILPQSSYLNDQVSIKNNELHILDEQSKLAEWKLELPQGFNKVEYFHREDPLALVLNVNDTQYMGFSANGTELIPVWQRDEWLTNVVDYAVLDVFDSRDVELNKDMKAELDSNSLWNAYWLRLTTNWNRLINLLKENQFSPGRVFTKLLALDAKDTTVSDLKFGFAKILIVLTHDGFIGGLDMVNKGQLIWKLDLEIDQGVKMFWTDKNHDELVVFSHDGHYLTIEVTKDQPIIKSRSPLSERKTVDSVIRLNEHDHQYLIKFEDKDHLLFKLNPGKNTDVPIVANNHSSSHIFVTEHDTNGIYGYIIENDTVKQTWKKAVNSKEKMVAYSKRETTNLNTLGITLGDKSVLYKYLYPNLAAYLIANEEHHTITFNLIDTITGEILITQEHKDSPDFRFPMDIVFGEYWVVYSYFSSEPVPEQKLVVVELYESLTPDERLSNSSDNFSYDPLTGHINKPQFQTKQFIFPEIIKTMSISKTTDDITTKAIVMELENGQITYIPKLLLNARGKPAEEMAKDKKKEFMATPYTPVIPINDNFIITHFRNLLPGSDSQLISIPTNLESTSIICDLGLDVFCTRITPSGQFDLMSPTFEKGKLLITIFVLLVITYFIRPSVSNKKLKSQWLIK
;
A
#
# COMPACT_ATOMS: atom_id res chain seq x y z
N MET A 1 13.36 -39.88 -50.99
CA MET A 1 12.47 -38.71 -50.82
C MET A 1 13.36 -37.57 -50.33
N LYS A 2 13.79 -36.68 -51.23
CA LYS A 2 14.68 -35.55 -50.91
C LYS A 2 13.78 -34.38 -50.50
N ILE A 3 13.74 -34.07 -49.21
CA ILE A 3 13.11 -32.84 -48.73
C ILE A 3 14.04 -31.70 -49.14
N THR A 4 13.60 -30.87 -50.07
CA THR A 4 14.36 -29.71 -50.54
C THR A 4 14.33 -28.62 -49.48
N CYS A 5 15.43 -27.88 -49.34
CA CYS A 5 15.61 -26.80 -48.35
C CYS A 5 14.46 -25.77 -48.37
N THR A 6 13.80 -25.62 -49.52
CA THR A 6 12.61 -24.78 -49.73
C THR A 6 11.40 -25.21 -48.92
N ASP A 7 11.17 -26.52 -48.77
CA ASP A 7 9.99 -27.06 -48.09
C ASP A 7 10.14 -26.93 -46.57
N LEU A 8 11.38 -27.03 -46.07
CA LEU A 8 11.71 -26.84 -44.66
C LEU A 8 11.58 -25.36 -44.25
N VAL A 9 11.93 -24.43 -45.14
CA VAL A 9 11.71 -22.99 -44.96
C VAL A 9 10.21 -22.66 -45.01
N TYR A 10 9.44 -23.28 -45.91
CA TYR A 10 7.99 -23.06 -45.98
C TYR A 10 7.27 -23.57 -44.73
N VAL A 11 7.66 -24.74 -44.20
CA VAL A 11 7.15 -25.26 -42.93
C VAL A 11 7.55 -24.35 -41.77
N PHE A 12 8.78 -23.84 -41.73
CA PHE A 12 9.21 -22.90 -40.69
C PHE A 12 8.45 -21.57 -40.73
N ILE A 13 8.17 -21.04 -41.93
CA ILE A 13 7.40 -19.79 -42.12
C ILE A 13 5.92 -20.01 -41.74
N LEU A 14 5.33 -21.16 -42.08
CA LEU A 14 3.95 -21.50 -41.67
C LEU A 14 3.84 -21.73 -40.15
N LEU A 15 4.88 -22.29 -39.52
CA LEU A 15 4.94 -22.46 -38.06
C LEU A 15 5.13 -21.11 -37.34
N PHE A 16 5.90 -20.18 -37.92
CA PHE A 16 6.08 -18.82 -37.39
C PHE A 16 4.84 -17.93 -37.57
N LEU A 17 4.09 -18.09 -38.66
CA LEU A 17 2.88 -17.31 -38.93
C LEU A 17 1.70 -17.78 -38.06
N ASN A 18 1.59 -19.07 -37.75
CA ASN A 18 0.52 -19.61 -36.91
C ASN A 18 0.70 -19.39 -35.39
N THR A 19 1.82 -18.80 -34.94
CA THR A 19 2.05 -18.49 -33.51
C THR A 19 1.86 -17.01 -33.17
N SER A 20 1.33 -16.19 -34.08
CA SER A 20 0.97 -14.81 -33.79
C SER A 20 -0.41 -14.72 -33.15
N CYS A 21 -0.59 -15.40 -32.01
CA CYS A 21 -1.62 -14.97 -31.07
C CYS A 21 -1.17 -13.59 -30.57
N VAL A 22 -1.89 -12.54 -30.98
CA VAL A 22 -1.78 -11.24 -30.33
C VAL A 22 -2.36 -11.44 -28.93
N GLN A 23 -1.52 -11.91 -27.99
CA GLN A 23 -1.82 -11.76 -26.58
C GLN A 23 -1.79 -10.27 -26.29
N ALA A 24 -2.83 -9.77 -25.65
CA ALA A 24 -2.86 -8.39 -25.18
C ALA A 24 -1.66 -8.20 -24.25
N VAL A 25 -0.84 -7.19 -24.51
CA VAL A 25 0.46 -6.93 -23.86
C VAL A 25 0.38 -6.80 -22.32
N PHE A 26 -0.83 -6.72 -21.75
CA PHE A 26 -1.07 -6.40 -20.34
C PHE A 26 -1.74 -7.52 -19.53
N SER A 27 -2.21 -8.63 -20.13
CA SER A 27 -2.88 -9.69 -19.34
C SER A 27 -1.94 -10.52 -18.48
N ASP A 28 -0.64 -10.45 -18.74
CA ASP A 28 0.31 -11.46 -18.30
C ASP A 28 0.73 -11.29 -16.83
N ASP A 29 0.62 -10.07 -16.28
CA ASP A 29 0.95 -9.77 -14.88
C ASP A 29 -0.27 -9.70 -13.96
N ALA A 30 -1.45 -9.47 -14.53
CA ALA A 30 -2.71 -9.40 -13.81
C ALA A 30 -3.06 -10.76 -13.17
N PHE A 31 -3.54 -10.73 -11.94
CA PHE A 31 -3.84 -11.87 -11.05
C PHE A 31 -2.64 -12.72 -10.61
N ILE A 32 -1.42 -12.37 -11.04
CA ILE A 32 -0.18 -13.05 -10.63
C ILE A 32 0.52 -12.25 -9.54
N THR A 33 0.78 -10.97 -9.79
CA THR A 33 1.50 -10.09 -8.86
C THR A 33 0.58 -9.23 -8.00
N ASP A 34 -0.61 -8.92 -8.52
CA ASP A 34 -1.62 -8.11 -7.86
C ASP A 34 -2.73 -8.97 -7.24
N TRP A 35 -3.31 -8.44 -6.16
CA TRP A 35 -4.50 -8.99 -5.55
C TRP A 35 -5.37 -7.87 -4.95
N GLN A 36 -6.66 -8.15 -4.87
CA GLN A 36 -7.68 -7.25 -4.36
C GLN A 36 -8.62 -8.04 -3.45
N LEU A 37 -8.85 -7.54 -2.25
CA LEU A 37 -9.93 -7.95 -1.37
C LEU A 37 -11.05 -6.93 -1.52
N ALA A 38 -12.09 -7.31 -2.25
CA ALA A 38 -13.23 -6.47 -2.54
C ALA A 38 -14.25 -6.55 -1.39
N ASN A 39 -14.44 -5.45 -0.68
CA ASN A 39 -15.40 -5.36 0.41
C ASN A 39 -16.68 -4.67 -0.07
N LEU A 40 -17.79 -4.96 0.61
CA LEU A 40 -19.07 -4.26 0.44
C LEU A 40 -19.35 -3.37 1.66
N GLY A 41 -18.71 -3.60 2.81
CA GLY A 41 -19.08 -2.96 4.06
C GLY A 41 -20.26 -3.65 4.75
N PRO A 42 -20.74 -3.10 5.88
CA PRO A 42 -21.88 -3.64 6.60
C PRO A 42 -23.16 -3.56 5.75
N TRP A 43 -23.94 -4.64 5.73
CA TRP A 43 -25.16 -4.74 4.93
C TRP A 43 -26.32 -4.05 5.68
N GLU A 44 -26.73 -2.88 5.19
CA GLU A 44 -27.88 -2.19 5.73
C GLU A 44 -29.18 -2.79 5.20
N LYS A 45 -29.28 -2.92 3.88
CA LYS A 45 -30.48 -3.42 3.20
C LYS A 45 -30.13 -4.40 2.09
N VAL A 46 -30.98 -5.40 1.97
CA VAL A 46 -30.82 -6.50 1.03
C VAL A 46 -32.11 -6.64 0.23
N ILE A 47 -32.03 -6.39 -1.07
CA ILE A 47 -33.18 -6.30 -1.97
C ILE A 47 -33.08 -7.42 -3.01
N PRO A 48 -34.06 -8.34 -3.08
CA PRO A 48 -34.09 -9.35 -4.12
C PRO A 48 -34.30 -8.72 -5.50
N ASP A 49 -33.57 -9.19 -6.50
CA ASP A 49 -33.87 -8.87 -7.90
C ASP A 49 -35.13 -9.65 -8.34
N SER A 50 -36.03 -8.96 -9.04
CA SER A 50 -37.28 -9.52 -9.55
C SER A 50 -37.05 -10.49 -10.72
N ARG A 51 -35.94 -10.34 -11.47
CA ARG A 51 -35.62 -11.09 -12.69
C ARG A 51 -34.80 -12.34 -12.42
N ASP A 52 -33.75 -12.20 -11.63
CA ASP A 52 -32.82 -13.28 -11.29
C ASP A 52 -32.76 -13.41 -9.77
N ARG A 53 -33.50 -14.38 -9.22
CA ARG A 53 -33.67 -14.54 -7.77
C ARG A 53 -32.39 -14.97 -7.04
N ASN A 54 -31.38 -15.35 -7.81
CA ASN A 54 -30.04 -15.65 -7.32
C ASN A 54 -29.16 -14.39 -7.20
N ARG A 55 -29.62 -13.27 -7.75
CA ARG A 55 -29.00 -11.95 -7.62
C ARG A 55 -29.77 -11.13 -6.61
N VAL A 56 -28.99 -10.46 -5.78
CA VAL A 56 -29.50 -9.59 -4.73
C VAL A 56 -28.72 -8.28 -4.79
N LEU A 57 -29.43 -7.19 -4.57
CA LEU A 57 -28.85 -5.87 -4.43
C LEU A 57 -28.62 -5.61 -2.95
N ILE A 58 -27.37 -5.32 -2.61
CA ILE A 58 -26.94 -4.97 -1.28
C ILE A 58 -26.70 -3.47 -1.29
N LEU A 59 -27.33 -2.81 -0.32
CA LEU A 59 -27.06 -1.44 0.02
C LEU A 59 -26.18 -1.41 1.26
N SER A 60 -25.05 -0.74 1.13
CA SER A 60 -24.16 -0.43 2.23
C SER A 60 -23.82 1.04 2.20
N ASN A 61 -23.66 1.65 3.37
CA ASN A 61 -23.16 3.02 3.47
C ASN A 61 -21.71 2.94 3.95
N PRO A 62 -20.73 2.87 3.03
CA PRO A 62 -19.32 2.83 3.40
C PRO A 62 -18.87 4.16 4.01
N THR A 63 -19.55 5.27 3.70
CA THR A 63 -19.31 6.58 4.32
C THR A 63 -20.62 7.22 4.75
N GLU A 64 -20.56 8.24 5.61
CA GLU A 64 -21.75 9.00 6.01
C GLU A 64 -22.43 9.76 4.85
N THR A 65 -21.74 9.92 3.72
CA THR A 65 -22.17 10.78 2.60
C THR A 65 -22.43 10.04 1.29
N SER A 66 -21.83 8.86 1.12
CA SER A 66 -21.94 8.04 -0.08
C SER A 66 -22.51 6.66 0.22
N CYS A 67 -23.33 6.19 -0.71
CA CYS A 67 -23.98 4.90 -0.62
C CYS A 67 -23.41 3.96 -1.69
N LEU A 68 -23.10 2.73 -1.31
CA LEU A 68 -22.62 1.70 -2.21
C LEU A 68 -23.78 0.75 -2.53
N VAL A 69 -24.13 0.70 -3.81
CA VAL A 69 -25.07 -0.28 -4.35
C VAL A 69 -24.28 -1.38 -5.04
N SER A 70 -24.46 -2.60 -4.56
CA SER A 70 -23.71 -3.77 -5.03
C SER A 70 -24.65 -4.87 -5.45
N SER A 71 -24.40 -5.48 -6.61
CA SER A 71 -25.07 -6.72 -6.98
C SER A 71 -24.24 -7.92 -6.57
N PHE A 72 -24.89 -8.85 -5.90
CA PHE A 72 -24.28 -9.98 -5.26
C PHE A 72 -25.01 -11.26 -5.66
N ASN A 73 -24.25 -12.28 -6.06
CA ASN A 73 -24.79 -13.60 -6.33
C ASN A 73 -24.83 -14.42 -5.05
N VAL A 74 -26.03 -14.75 -4.58
CA VAL A 74 -26.21 -15.41 -3.28
C VAL A 74 -25.72 -16.85 -3.30
N SER A 75 -25.84 -17.57 -4.42
CA SER A 75 -25.36 -18.95 -4.51
C SER A 75 -23.83 -19.06 -4.53
N SER A 76 -23.14 -18.14 -5.22
CA SER A 76 -21.68 -18.24 -5.40
C SER A 76 -20.89 -17.38 -4.42
N GLY A 77 -21.53 -16.41 -3.77
CA GLY A 77 -20.88 -15.44 -2.91
C GLY A 77 -20.05 -14.39 -3.68
N GLN A 78 -20.23 -14.31 -5.01
CA GLN A 78 -19.46 -13.42 -5.87
C GLN A 78 -20.15 -12.06 -6.02
N ILE A 79 -19.34 -11.01 -5.99
CA ILE A 79 -19.75 -9.65 -6.32
C ILE A 79 -19.78 -9.51 -7.84
N LEU A 80 -20.94 -9.14 -8.40
CA LEU A 80 -21.14 -8.99 -9.84
C LEU A 80 -20.78 -7.58 -10.31
N PHE A 81 -21.27 -6.57 -9.60
CA PHE A 81 -20.91 -5.18 -9.82
C PHE A 81 -21.04 -4.40 -8.51
N ARG A 82 -20.37 -3.26 -8.47
CA ARG A 82 -20.44 -2.30 -7.38
C ARG A 82 -20.46 -0.90 -7.97
N ASN A 83 -21.34 -0.06 -7.45
CA ASN A 83 -21.41 1.34 -7.84
C ASN A 83 -21.58 2.25 -6.63
N VAL A 84 -20.79 3.32 -6.59
CA VAL A 84 -20.82 4.31 -5.52
C VAL A 84 -21.70 5.47 -5.95
N LEU A 85 -22.64 5.82 -5.09
CA LEU A 85 -23.53 6.96 -5.25
C LEU A 85 -23.07 8.11 -4.37
N PRO A 86 -23.11 9.36 -4.87
CA PRO A 86 -22.64 10.53 -4.13
C PRO A 86 -23.66 11.03 -3.09
N PHE A 87 -24.65 10.22 -2.73
CA PHE A 87 -25.67 10.55 -1.73
C PHE A 87 -26.13 9.29 -0.99
N THR A 88 -26.68 9.49 0.21
CA THR A 88 -27.27 8.44 1.03
C THR A 88 -28.67 8.08 0.53
N ILE A 89 -28.98 6.78 0.52
CA ILE A 89 -30.30 6.28 0.15
C ILE A 89 -31.04 5.83 1.39
N ASP A 90 -32.16 6.48 1.67
CA ASP A 90 -33.02 6.11 2.79
C ASP A 90 -34.10 5.12 2.36
N GLU A 91 -34.57 5.21 1.12
CA GLU A 91 -35.61 4.33 0.60
C GLU A 91 -35.32 3.92 -0.84
N ILE A 92 -35.47 2.62 -1.10
CA ILE A 92 -35.39 2.07 -2.45
C ILE A 92 -36.77 1.55 -2.83
N GLN A 93 -37.19 1.91 -4.02
CA GLN A 93 -38.49 1.55 -4.55
C GLN A 93 -38.35 0.94 -5.95
N LEU A 94 -39.12 -0.10 -6.24
CA LEU A 94 -39.22 -0.62 -7.61
C LEU A 94 -40.29 0.15 -8.37
N ASP A 95 -39.98 0.50 -9.62
CA ASP A 95 -40.97 1.13 -10.49
C ASP A 95 -42.07 0.11 -10.85
N SER A 96 -43.32 0.54 -10.66
CA SER A 96 -44.50 -0.29 -10.96
C SER A 96 -44.71 -0.48 -12.47
N ASN A 97 -44.22 0.44 -13.30
CA ASN A 97 -44.41 0.42 -14.74
C ASN A 97 -43.28 -0.31 -15.49
N ASP A 98 -42.06 -0.26 -14.97
CA ASP A 98 -40.89 -0.93 -15.55
C ASP A 98 -40.15 -1.70 -14.46
N HIS A 99 -40.32 -3.02 -14.43
CA HIS A 99 -39.65 -3.91 -13.48
C HIS A 99 -38.12 -3.94 -13.66
N ASN A 100 -37.61 -3.20 -14.65
CA ASN A 100 -36.20 -3.09 -14.97
C ASN A 100 -35.56 -1.87 -14.32
N ALA A 101 -36.35 -1.00 -13.69
CA ALA A 101 -35.85 0.24 -13.12
C ALA A 101 -36.04 0.30 -11.60
N MET A 102 -34.98 0.70 -10.90
CA MET A 102 -34.97 0.96 -9.47
C MET A 102 -34.95 2.47 -9.24
N VAL A 103 -35.81 2.95 -8.34
CA VAL A 103 -35.84 4.34 -7.90
C VAL A 103 -35.19 4.41 -6.52
N CYS A 104 -34.08 5.13 -6.44
CA CYS A 104 -33.39 5.45 -5.20
C CYS A 104 -33.88 6.82 -4.72
N VAL A 105 -34.43 6.90 -3.51
CA VAL A 105 -34.93 8.13 -2.91
C VAL A 105 -34.04 8.53 -1.74
N ASN A 106 -33.55 9.76 -1.80
CA ASN A 106 -32.88 10.42 -0.69
C ASN A 106 -33.90 11.26 0.09
N SER A 107 -34.19 10.90 1.34
CA SER A 107 -35.19 11.60 2.14
C SER A 107 -34.70 12.96 2.65
N SER A 108 -33.39 13.16 2.75
CA SER A 108 -32.79 14.42 3.22
C SER A 108 -32.89 15.54 2.18
N SER A 109 -32.83 15.21 0.90
CA SER A 109 -32.82 16.17 -0.22
C SER A 109 -34.10 16.15 -1.07
N ASN A 110 -35.06 15.24 -0.80
CA ASN A 110 -36.23 14.96 -1.66
C ASN A 110 -35.85 14.72 -3.13
N HIS A 111 -34.66 14.17 -3.33
CA HIS A 111 -34.10 13.90 -4.63
C HIS A 111 -34.23 12.41 -4.92
N TRP A 112 -34.70 12.06 -6.11
CA TRP A 112 -34.81 10.68 -6.55
C TRP A 112 -34.10 10.48 -7.88
N GLN A 113 -33.48 9.31 -8.01
CA GLN A 113 -32.79 8.89 -9.22
C GLN A 113 -33.25 7.49 -9.60
N LYS A 114 -33.53 7.32 -10.89
CA LYS A 114 -34.01 6.06 -11.48
C LYS A 114 -32.87 5.42 -12.26
N TYR A 115 -32.54 4.20 -11.90
CA TYR A 115 -31.46 3.42 -12.49
C TYR A 115 -31.99 2.17 -13.19
N ASP A 116 -31.37 1.79 -14.31
CA ASP A 116 -31.59 0.48 -14.91
C ASP A 116 -30.90 -0.62 -14.09
N LEU A 117 -31.56 -1.75 -13.88
CA LEU A 117 -31.04 -2.87 -13.11
C LEU A 117 -29.94 -3.65 -13.84
N HIS A 118 -29.86 -3.57 -15.17
CA HIS A 118 -28.85 -4.30 -15.95
C HIS A 118 -27.53 -3.56 -16.04
N ASP A 119 -27.58 -2.35 -16.59
CA ASP A 119 -26.38 -1.56 -16.87
C ASP A 119 -26.09 -0.50 -15.80
N TRP A 120 -27.02 -0.29 -14.86
CA TRP A 120 -26.93 0.74 -13.83
C TRP A 120 -26.79 2.16 -14.39
N PHE A 121 -27.24 2.37 -15.63
CA PHE A 121 -27.31 3.71 -16.19
C PHE A 121 -28.44 4.50 -15.53
N LEU A 122 -28.15 5.77 -15.23
CA LEU A 122 -29.15 6.73 -14.80
C LEU A 122 -30.13 6.97 -15.96
N LEU A 123 -31.40 6.61 -15.73
CA LEU A 123 -32.49 6.79 -16.69
C LEU A 123 -33.13 8.16 -16.51
N GLU A 124 -33.50 8.51 -15.27
CA GLU A 124 -34.21 9.73 -14.94
C GLU A 124 -33.76 10.25 -13.56
N GLU A 125 -33.83 11.57 -13.39
CA GLU A 125 -33.50 12.27 -12.15
C GLU A 125 -34.58 13.32 -11.89
N GLY A 126 -35.00 13.47 -10.64
CA GLY A 126 -36.03 14.42 -10.28
C GLY A 126 -35.95 14.87 -8.82
N VAL A 127 -36.50 16.05 -8.58
CA VAL A 127 -36.77 16.60 -7.24
C VAL A 127 -38.28 16.57 -7.06
N ASP A 128 -38.77 16.16 -5.89
CA ASP A 128 -40.19 15.98 -5.51
C ASP A 128 -40.70 14.52 -5.54
N ASN A 129 -42.03 14.32 -5.61
CA ASN A 129 -42.66 13.01 -5.49
C ASN A 129 -42.16 12.05 -6.59
N ALA A 130 -41.53 10.96 -6.15
CA ALA A 130 -41.12 9.86 -7.01
C ALA A 130 -42.31 9.31 -7.84
N PRO A 131 -42.06 8.77 -9.04
CA PRO A 131 -43.08 8.10 -9.85
C PRO A 131 -43.76 6.98 -9.06
N SER A 132 -45.01 6.62 -9.40
CA SER A 132 -45.81 5.64 -8.67
C SER A 132 -45.06 4.31 -8.44
N THR A 133 -44.62 4.10 -7.21
CA THR A 133 -43.68 3.05 -6.82
C THR A 133 -44.30 2.08 -5.82
N THR A 134 -43.82 0.84 -5.85
CA THR A 134 -44.15 -0.14 -4.80
C THR A 134 -43.04 -0.10 -3.75
N ILE A 135 -43.40 0.22 -2.51
CA ILE A 135 -42.46 0.19 -1.37
C ILE A 135 -42.05 -1.27 -1.14
N LEU A 136 -40.76 -1.55 -1.21
CA LEU A 136 -40.22 -2.86 -0.88
C LEU A 136 -40.29 -3.08 0.65
N PRO A 137 -40.74 -4.26 1.12
CA PRO A 137 -40.73 -4.56 2.54
C PRO A 137 -39.30 -4.53 3.09
N GLN A 138 -39.13 -4.01 4.31
CA GLN A 138 -37.83 -3.88 5.00
C GLN A 138 -37.13 -5.22 5.26
N SER A 139 -37.87 -6.33 5.25
CA SER A 139 -37.34 -7.69 5.35
C SER A 139 -37.70 -8.48 4.11
N SER A 140 -36.70 -9.10 3.48
CA SER A 140 -36.83 -9.94 2.28
C SER A 140 -37.58 -11.26 2.55
N TYR A 141 -37.81 -11.61 3.82
CA TYR A 141 -38.54 -12.81 4.23
C TYR A 141 -39.92 -12.48 4.83
N LEU A 142 -40.91 -13.32 4.53
CA LEU A 142 -42.18 -13.38 5.25
C LEU A 142 -41.90 -13.99 6.63
N ASN A 143 -42.16 -13.22 7.71
CA ASN A 143 -41.94 -13.62 9.11
C ASN A 143 -42.56 -14.98 9.51
N ASP A 144 -43.47 -15.53 8.72
CA ASP A 144 -44.15 -16.80 8.99
C ASP A 144 -43.35 -18.06 8.60
N GLN A 145 -42.23 -17.93 7.86
CA GLN A 145 -41.50 -19.08 7.28
C GLN A 145 -40.24 -19.51 8.06
N VAL A 146 -39.66 -18.63 8.86
CA VAL A 146 -38.42 -18.89 9.61
C VAL A 146 -38.71 -18.79 11.11
N SER A 147 -38.40 -19.85 11.86
CA SER A 147 -38.57 -19.86 13.31
C SER A 147 -37.27 -20.25 14.01
N ILE A 148 -36.85 -19.49 15.01
CA ILE A 148 -35.65 -19.77 15.81
C ILE A 148 -36.10 -20.47 17.10
N LYS A 149 -35.63 -21.69 17.36
CA LYS A 149 -35.92 -22.45 18.58
C LYS A 149 -34.67 -23.14 19.08
N ASN A 150 -34.36 -22.99 20.38
CA ASN A 150 -33.25 -23.68 21.05
C ASN A 150 -31.90 -23.61 20.32
N ASN A 151 -31.51 -22.42 19.84
CA ASN A 151 -30.27 -22.21 19.08
C ASN A 151 -30.20 -22.92 17.72
N GLU A 152 -31.36 -23.37 17.19
CA GLU A 152 -31.51 -23.91 15.86
C GLU A 152 -32.46 -23.01 15.04
N LEU A 153 -32.08 -22.74 13.79
CA LEU A 153 -32.93 -22.14 12.78
C LEU A 153 -33.78 -23.24 12.15
N HIS A 154 -35.10 -23.17 12.33
CA HIS A 154 -36.08 -24.10 11.76
C HIS A 154 -36.82 -23.38 10.62
N ILE A 155 -36.59 -23.84 9.40
CA ILE A 155 -37.31 -23.36 8.22
C ILE A 155 -38.57 -24.21 8.08
N LEU A 156 -39.74 -23.56 8.21
CA LEU A 156 -41.03 -24.24 8.30
C LEU A 156 -41.70 -24.32 6.93
N ASP A 157 -42.12 -25.53 6.53
CA ASP A 157 -42.94 -25.72 5.33
C ASP A 157 -44.27 -24.94 5.41
N GLU A 158 -44.68 -24.31 4.31
CA GLU A 158 -45.87 -23.44 4.22
C GLU A 158 -47.17 -24.18 4.53
N GLN A 159 -47.24 -25.46 4.14
CA GLN A 159 -48.46 -26.25 4.26
C GLN A 159 -48.52 -27.04 5.57
N SER A 160 -47.40 -27.65 5.99
CA SER A 160 -47.36 -28.51 7.18
C SER A 160 -46.91 -27.82 8.46
N LYS A 161 -46.29 -26.62 8.36
CA LYS A 161 -45.60 -25.94 9.48
C LYS A 161 -44.58 -26.83 10.22
N LEU A 162 -44.11 -27.89 9.58
CA LEU A 162 -43.04 -28.74 10.08
C LEU A 162 -41.69 -28.17 9.65
N ALA A 163 -40.67 -28.35 10.49
CA ALA A 163 -39.31 -27.94 10.17
C ALA A 163 -38.75 -28.87 9.08
N GLU A 164 -38.61 -28.35 7.86
CA GLU A 164 -38.08 -29.06 6.70
C GLU A 164 -36.55 -29.06 6.73
N TRP A 165 -35.96 -27.91 7.05
CA TRP A 165 -34.53 -27.75 7.28
C TRP A 165 -34.26 -27.26 8.70
N LYS A 166 -33.18 -27.80 9.27
CA LYS A 166 -32.64 -27.39 10.56
C LYS A 166 -31.18 -27.01 10.39
N LEU A 167 -30.81 -25.88 10.96
CA LEU A 167 -29.44 -25.41 11.00
C LEU A 167 -29.11 -25.01 12.44
N GLU A 168 -28.03 -25.56 12.99
CA GLU A 168 -27.49 -25.07 14.26
C GLU A 168 -26.90 -23.68 14.04
N LEU A 169 -27.35 -22.70 14.83
CA LEU A 169 -26.90 -21.32 14.66
C LEU A 169 -25.43 -21.19 15.09
N PRO A 170 -24.57 -20.58 14.26
CA PRO A 170 -23.19 -20.31 14.64
C PRO A 170 -23.12 -19.37 15.86
N GLN A 171 -22.04 -19.49 16.62
CA GLN A 171 -21.81 -18.62 17.78
C GLN A 171 -21.73 -17.16 17.33
N GLY A 172 -22.55 -16.29 17.92
CA GLY A 172 -22.59 -14.87 17.56
C GLY A 172 -23.57 -14.52 16.43
N PHE A 173 -24.53 -15.38 16.13
CA PHE A 173 -25.63 -15.06 15.21
C PHE A 173 -26.35 -13.77 15.64
N ASN A 174 -26.50 -12.83 14.71
CA ASN A 174 -27.26 -11.60 14.91
C ASN A 174 -28.63 -11.66 14.20
N LYS A 175 -28.62 -11.69 12.86
CA LYS A 175 -29.84 -11.63 12.04
C LYS A 175 -29.79 -12.51 10.79
N VAL A 176 -30.96 -12.94 10.32
CA VAL A 176 -31.13 -13.49 8.96
C VAL A 176 -31.28 -12.30 8.00
N GLU A 177 -30.35 -12.14 7.08
CA GLU A 177 -30.35 -11.03 6.11
C GLU A 177 -31.22 -11.35 4.90
N TYR A 178 -31.12 -12.59 4.43
CA TYR A 178 -31.79 -13.03 3.21
C TYR A 178 -32.23 -14.49 3.33
N PHE A 179 -33.46 -14.76 2.92
CA PHE A 179 -33.95 -16.12 2.77
C PHE A 179 -34.84 -16.22 1.54
N HIS A 180 -34.53 -17.18 0.68
CA HIS A 180 -35.35 -17.56 -0.46
C HIS A 180 -35.48 -19.07 -0.56
N ARG A 181 -36.73 -19.55 -0.72
CA ARG A 181 -37.09 -20.97 -0.70
C ARG A 181 -36.90 -21.70 -2.03
N GLU A 182 -37.11 -21.05 -3.18
CA GLU A 182 -37.13 -21.77 -4.47
C GLU A 182 -35.74 -22.18 -4.95
N ASP A 183 -35.65 -23.29 -5.70
CA ASP A 183 -34.39 -23.89 -6.15
C ASP A 183 -33.54 -22.93 -7.02
N PRO A 184 -32.29 -22.61 -6.63
CA PRO A 184 -31.60 -23.08 -5.42
C PRO A 184 -31.98 -22.28 -4.17
N LEU A 185 -32.32 -22.98 -3.09
CA LEU A 185 -32.54 -22.38 -1.77
C LEU A 185 -31.31 -21.59 -1.34
N ALA A 186 -31.53 -20.33 -0.98
CA ALA A 186 -30.48 -19.38 -0.64
C ALA A 186 -30.78 -18.73 0.71
N LEU A 187 -29.92 -18.98 1.69
CA LEU A 187 -30.01 -18.43 3.04
C LEU A 187 -28.71 -17.68 3.36
N VAL A 188 -28.82 -16.43 3.83
CA VAL A 188 -27.68 -15.65 4.31
C VAL A 188 -27.89 -15.25 5.76
N LEU A 189 -26.91 -15.60 6.59
CA LEU A 189 -26.87 -15.23 8.01
C LEU A 189 -25.78 -14.20 8.25
N ASN A 190 -26.08 -13.22 9.11
CA ASN A 190 -25.11 -12.29 9.67
C ASN A 190 -24.66 -12.79 11.05
N VAL A 191 -23.35 -12.90 11.23
CA VAL A 191 -22.66 -13.37 12.42
C VAL A 191 -21.69 -12.27 12.86
N ASN A 192 -21.79 -11.83 14.11
CA ASN A 192 -20.91 -10.80 14.70
C ASN A 192 -20.83 -9.48 13.89
N ASP A 193 -21.94 -9.07 13.26
CA ASP A 193 -22.14 -7.84 12.45
C ASP A 193 -21.32 -7.71 11.16
N THR A 194 -20.15 -8.34 11.14
CA THR A 194 -19.13 -8.22 10.08
C THR A 194 -19.01 -9.49 9.24
N GLN A 195 -19.45 -10.66 9.72
CA GLN A 195 -19.31 -11.91 8.99
C GLN A 195 -20.64 -12.36 8.38
N TYR A 196 -20.62 -12.67 7.09
CA TYR A 196 -21.78 -13.13 6.33
C TYR A 196 -21.53 -14.55 5.84
N MET A 197 -22.49 -15.45 6.12
CA MET A 197 -22.43 -16.85 5.73
C MET A 197 -23.59 -17.20 4.82
N GLY A 198 -23.28 -17.72 3.63
CA GLY A 198 -24.27 -18.22 2.67
C GLY A 198 -24.43 -19.73 2.76
N PHE A 199 -25.66 -20.20 2.84
CA PHE A 199 -26.03 -21.61 2.88
C PHE A 199 -26.85 -22.01 1.66
N SER A 200 -26.60 -23.23 1.18
CA SER A 200 -27.38 -23.89 0.14
C SER A 200 -27.91 -25.22 0.64
N ALA A 201 -29.08 -25.63 0.14
CA ALA A 201 -29.69 -26.89 0.51
C ALA A 201 -29.12 -28.06 -0.30
N ASN A 202 -28.73 -29.14 0.39
CA ASN A 202 -28.46 -30.44 -0.22
C ASN A 202 -29.38 -31.49 0.41
N GLY A 203 -30.56 -31.67 -0.18
CA GLY A 203 -31.62 -32.49 0.40
C GLY A 203 -32.20 -31.83 1.65
N THR A 204 -32.05 -32.47 2.81
CA THR A 204 -32.61 -32.00 4.10
C THR A 204 -31.61 -31.22 4.98
N GLU A 205 -30.34 -31.10 4.54
CA GLU A 205 -29.29 -30.39 5.28
C GLU A 205 -28.88 -29.11 4.55
N LEU A 206 -28.60 -28.06 5.34
CA LEU A 206 -28.07 -26.78 4.86
C LEU A 206 -26.56 -26.77 5.01
N ILE A 207 -25.84 -26.60 3.90
CA ILE A 207 -24.37 -26.62 3.87
C ILE A 207 -23.88 -25.19 3.64
N PRO A 208 -22.89 -24.69 4.42
CA PRO A 208 -22.26 -23.40 4.15
C PRO A 208 -21.47 -23.47 2.83
N VAL A 209 -21.81 -22.60 1.87
CA VAL A 209 -21.17 -22.53 0.55
C VAL A 209 -20.02 -21.54 0.56
N TRP A 210 -20.22 -20.39 1.20
CA TRP A 210 -19.24 -19.33 1.28
C TRP A 210 -19.37 -18.58 2.61
N GLN A 211 -18.25 -18.03 3.06
CA GLN A 211 -18.16 -17.13 4.20
C GLN A 211 -17.39 -15.89 3.75
N ARG A 212 -17.86 -14.71 4.16
CA ARG A 212 -17.22 -13.44 3.85
C ARG A 212 -17.21 -12.54 5.06
N ASP A 213 -16.03 -12.01 5.38
CA ASP A 213 -15.84 -11.14 6.54
C ASP A 213 -15.52 -9.72 6.08
N GLU A 214 -16.29 -8.75 6.53
CA GLU A 214 -16.26 -7.34 6.12
C GLU A 214 -15.49 -6.44 7.08
N TRP A 215 -14.64 -7.02 7.93
CA TRP A 215 -13.89 -6.28 8.93
C TRP A 215 -12.87 -5.30 8.32
N LEU A 216 -12.38 -5.54 7.10
CA LEU A 216 -11.39 -4.71 6.40
C LEU A 216 -11.93 -3.41 5.79
N THR A 217 -13.20 -3.09 6.01
CA THR A 217 -13.88 -1.94 5.37
C THR A 217 -13.30 -0.59 5.82
N ASN A 218 -12.89 -0.46 7.09
CA ASN A 218 -12.39 0.79 7.65
C ASN A 218 -11.03 0.56 8.32
N VAL A 219 -9.97 0.67 7.54
CA VAL A 219 -8.58 0.52 7.98
C VAL A 219 -8.05 1.84 8.51
N VAL A 220 -7.54 1.85 9.74
CA VAL A 220 -7.00 3.05 10.39
C VAL A 220 -5.48 3.13 10.25
N ASP A 221 -4.78 2.02 10.46
CA ASP A 221 -3.32 1.99 10.46
C ASP A 221 -2.79 0.61 10.01
N TYR A 222 -1.53 0.59 9.58
CA TYR A 222 -0.87 -0.60 9.05
C TYR A 222 0.55 -0.79 9.60
N ALA A 223 1.00 -2.04 9.61
CA ALA A 223 2.33 -2.43 9.99
C ALA A 223 2.75 -3.59 9.10
N VAL A 224 4.03 -3.62 8.74
CA VAL A 224 4.54 -4.61 7.79
C VAL A 224 5.60 -5.43 8.49
N LEU A 225 5.44 -6.75 8.41
CA LEU A 225 6.38 -7.70 8.97
C LEU A 225 7.10 -8.45 7.86
N ASP A 226 8.43 -8.45 7.94
CA ASP A 226 9.29 -9.18 7.02
C ASP A 226 9.35 -10.66 7.39
N VAL A 227 9.02 -11.53 6.42
CA VAL A 227 9.14 -12.97 6.63
C VAL A 227 10.54 -13.40 6.22
N PHE A 228 11.39 -13.67 7.21
CA PHE A 228 12.74 -14.16 6.98
C PHE A 228 12.79 -15.66 6.70
N ASP A 229 13.69 -16.06 5.81
CA ASP A 229 14.08 -17.46 5.61
C ASP A 229 14.80 -17.98 6.86
N SER A 230 14.43 -19.17 7.34
CA SER A 230 15.07 -19.79 8.50
C SER A 230 16.58 -19.94 8.32
N ARG A 231 17.05 -20.14 7.08
CA ARG A 231 18.48 -20.26 6.76
C ARG A 231 19.25 -18.96 6.97
N ASP A 232 18.63 -17.81 6.70
CA ASP A 232 19.26 -16.51 6.87
C ASP A 232 19.32 -16.14 8.37
N VAL A 233 18.30 -16.54 9.14
CA VAL A 233 18.32 -16.42 10.61
C VAL A 233 19.45 -17.24 11.23
N GLU A 234 19.64 -18.48 10.78
CA GLU A 234 20.78 -19.31 11.19
C GLU A 234 22.12 -18.66 10.83
N LEU A 235 22.23 -18.09 9.62
CA LEU A 235 23.44 -17.41 9.17
C LEU A 235 23.76 -16.17 10.03
N ASN A 236 22.76 -15.37 10.37
CA ASN A 236 22.91 -14.21 11.25
C ASN A 236 23.33 -14.63 12.67
N LYS A 237 22.80 -15.74 13.18
CA LYS A 237 23.20 -16.29 14.48
C LYS A 237 24.66 -16.76 14.45
N ASP A 238 25.07 -17.43 13.39
CA ASP A 238 26.46 -17.86 13.20
C ASP A 238 27.39 -16.65 13.11
N MET A 239 27.01 -15.59 12.38
CA MET A 239 27.78 -14.34 12.29
C MET A 239 27.91 -13.62 13.64
N LYS A 240 26.83 -13.57 14.43
CA LYS A 240 26.88 -13.03 15.81
C LYS A 240 27.84 -13.85 16.68
N ALA A 241 27.77 -15.17 16.61
CA ALA A 241 28.68 -16.05 17.34
C ALA A 241 30.16 -15.90 16.89
N GLU A 242 30.41 -15.61 15.61
CA GLU A 242 31.74 -15.26 15.10
C GLU A 242 32.23 -13.92 15.67
N LEU A 243 31.37 -12.89 15.68
CA LEU A 243 31.68 -11.55 16.22
C LEU A 243 31.96 -11.58 17.73
N ASP A 244 31.21 -12.39 18.48
CA ASP A 244 31.34 -12.51 19.94
C ASP A 244 32.57 -13.35 20.35
N SER A 245 33.30 -13.93 19.40
CA SER A 245 34.43 -14.80 19.69
C SER A 245 35.70 -14.02 20.09
N ASN A 246 36.31 -14.41 21.20
CA ASN A 246 37.47 -13.69 21.77
C ASN A 246 38.76 -13.75 20.93
N SER A 247 38.85 -14.61 19.90
CA SER A 247 40.07 -14.73 19.08
C SER A 247 39.78 -15.06 17.62
N LEU A 248 40.60 -14.51 16.72
CA LEU A 248 40.52 -14.74 15.28
C LEU A 248 40.63 -16.21 14.90
N TRP A 249 41.46 -16.98 15.61
CA TRP A 249 41.63 -18.41 15.35
C TRP A 249 40.38 -19.22 15.69
N ASN A 250 39.70 -18.88 16.80
CA ASN A 250 38.45 -19.53 17.17
C ASN A 250 37.34 -19.16 16.18
N ALA A 251 37.24 -17.89 15.77
CA ALA A 251 36.31 -17.44 14.74
C ALA A 251 36.52 -18.23 13.42
N TYR A 252 37.77 -18.34 12.98
CA TYR A 252 38.12 -19.08 11.76
C TYR A 252 37.76 -20.57 11.85
N TRP A 253 38.05 -21.21 12.98
CA TRP A 253 37.71 -22.62 13.18
C TRP A 253 36.19 -22.84 13.26
N LEU A 254 35.46 -21.94 13.91
CA LEU A 254 33.99 -21.95 13.93
C LEU A 254 33.45 -21.84 12.51
N ARG A 255 33.97 -20.90 11.70
CA ARG A 255 33.60 -20.74 10.29
C ARG A 255 33.90 -21.96 9.43
N LEU A 256 35.05 -22.60 9.66
CA LEU A 256 35.44 -23.79 8.90
C LEU A 256 34.53 -24.97 9.24
N THR A 257 34.23 -25.18 10.53
CA THR A 257 33.37 -26.27 10.99
C THR A 257 31.90 -26.08 10.58
N THR A 258 31.36 -24.87 10.69
CA THR A 258 29.99 -24.55 10.21
C THR A 258 29.85 -24.74 8.70
N ASN A 259 30.80 -24.22 7.90
CA ASN A 259 30.77 -24.41 6.44
C ASN A 259 30.96 -25.87 6.03
N TRP A 260 31.80 -26.62 6.75
CA TRP A 260 31.96 -28.06 6.51
C TRP A 260 30.65 -28.83 6.79
N ASN A 261 29.97 -28.49 7.88
CA ASN A 261 28.66 -29.07 8.20
C ASN A 261 27.61 -28.71 7.14
N ARG A 262 27.58 -27.46 6.65
CA ARG A 262 26.70 -27.02 5.56
C ARG A 262 26.97 -27.80 4.27
N LEU A 263 28.24 -28.01 3.91
CA LEU A 263 28.63 -28.82 2.76
C LEU A 263 28.14 -30.27 2.90
N ILE A 264 28.33 -30.88 4.07
CA ILE A 264 27.84 -32.24 4.35
C ILE A 264 26.31 -32.29 4.25
N ASN A 265 25.60 -31.31 4.78
CA ASN A 265 24.14 -31.25 4.71
C ASN A 265 23.66 -31.11 3.25
N LEU A 266 24.31 -30.24 2.46
CA LEU A 266 24.02 -30.10 1.03
C LEU A 266 24.27 -31.41 0.27
N LEU A 267 25.35 -32.13 0.60
CA LEU A 267 25.61 -33.45 0.01
C LEU A 267 24.55 -34.47 0.43
N LYS A 268 24.14 -34.51 1.71
CA LYS A 268 23.07 -35.39 2.21
C LYS A 268 21.75 -35.13 1.50
N GLU A 269 21.33 -33.86 1.38
CA GLU A 269 20.11 -33.47 0.64
C GLU A 269 20.13 -33.97 -0.81
N ASN A 270 21.30 -33.95 -1.44
CA ASN A 270 21.49 -34.40 -2.81
C ASN A 270 21.94 -35.87 -2.92
N GLN A 271 21.79 -36.66 -1.86
CA GLN A 271 22.15 -38.09 -1.78
C GLN A 271 23.59 -38.39 -2.21
N PHE A 272 24.52 -37.49 -1.87
CA PHE A 272 25.95 -37.56 -2.20
C PHE A 272 26.24 -37.69 -3.70
N SER A 273 25.28 -37.35 -4.58
CA SER A 273 25.45 -37.41 -6.03
C SER A 273 25.79 -36.03 -6.58
N PRO A 274 27.01 -35.82 -7.13
CA PRO A 274 27.35 -34.57 -7.79
C PRO A 274 26.41 -34.27 -8.95
N GLY A 275 25.96 -35.32 -9.67
CA GLY A 275 25.01 -35.17 -10.76
C GLY A 275 23.69 -34.55 -10.31
N ARG A 276 23.17 -34.93 -9.13
CA ARG A 276 21.93 -34.36 -8.59
C ARG A 276 22.08 -32.90 -8.19
N VAL A 277 23.25 -32.53 -7.63
CA VAL A 277 23.60 -31.13 -7.35
C VAL A 277 23.58 -30.30 -8.62
N PHE A 278 24.24 -30.78 -9.68
CA PHE A 278 24.24 -30.11 -10.98
C PHE A 278 22.85 -30.05 -11.61
N THR A 279 22.05 -31.12 -11.55
CA THR A 279 20.68 -31.09 -12.08
C THR A 279 19.79 -30.12 -11.30
N LYS A 280 19.94 -30.01 -9.98
CA LYS A 280 19.19 -29.03 -9.16
C LYS A 280 19.58 -27.59 -9.49
N LEU A 281 20.88 -27.36 -9.72
CA LEU A 281 21.40 -26.07 -10.18
C LEU A 281 20.93 -25.71 -11.60
N LEU A 282 20.70 -26.72 -12.46
CA LEU A 282 20.21 -26.52 -13.82
C LEU A 282 18.68 -26.44 -13.91
N ALA A 283 17.95 -27.09 -13.00
CA ALA A 283 16.50 -27.14 -12.94
C ALA A 283 15.87 -25.93 -12.21
N LEU A 284 16.57 -24.79 -12.14
CA LEU A 284 16.15 -23.56 -11.48
C LEU A 284 14.81 -22.96 -11.99
N ASP A 285 14.20 -23.53 -13.05
CA ASP A 285 12.94 -23.04 -13.62
C ASP A 285 11.70 -23.80 -13.10
N ALA A 286 11.84 -24.89 -12.33
CA ALA A 286 10.69 -25.71 -11.92
C ALA A 286 10.63 -25.91 -10.40
N LYS A 287 9.88 -25.03 -9.71
CA LYS A 287 9.06 -25.27 -8.49
C LYS A 287 9.37 -24.56 -7.17
N ASP A 288 10.46 -23.81 -6.98
CA ASP A 288 10.70 -23.15 -5.68
C ASP A 288 10.47 -21.62 -5.73
N THR A 289 9.29 -21.19 -6.22
CA THR A 289 8.90 -19.75 -6.23
C THR A 289 8.87 -19.16 -4.82
N THR A 290 8.42 -19.93 -3.83
CA THR A 290 8.33 -19.52 -2.42
C THR A 290 9.68 -19.14 -1.82
N VAL A 291 10.75 -19.86 -2.17
CA VAL A 291 12.10 -19.59 -1.67
C VAL A 291 12.68 -18.32 -2.29
N SER A 292 12.44 -18.09 -3.59
CA SER A 292 12.84 -16.84 -4.23
C SER A 292 12.07 -15.64 -3.68
N ASP A 293 10.76 -15.80 -3.45
CA ASP A 293 9.90 -14.72 -2.93
C ASP A 293 10.34 -14.28 -1.52
N LEU A 294 10.78 -15.22 -0.68
CA LEU A 294 11.38 -14.92 0.63
C LEU A 294 12.70 -14.14 0.48
N LYS A 295 13.59 -14.57 -0.41
CA LYS A 295 14.90 -13.90 -0.62
C LYS A 295 14.75 -12.48 -1.15
N PHE A 296 13.85 -12.30 -2.12
CA PHE A 296 13.57 -11.00 -2.73
C PHE A 296 12.76 -10.09 -1.80
N GLY A 297 12.29 -10.60 -0.65
CA GLY A 297 11.51 -9.83 0.32
C GLY A 297 10.10 -9.51 -0.20
N PHE A 298 9.55 -10.37 -1.08
CA PHE A 298 8.17 -10.27 -1.52
C PHE A 298 7.19 -10.90 -0.52
N ALA A 299 7.67 -11.89 0.24
CA ALA A 299 6.94 -12.49 1.34
C ALA A 299 6.97 -11.57 2.56
N LYS A 300 5.91 -10.79 2.71
CA LYS A 300 5.67 -9.92 3.88
C LYS A 300 4.25 -10.15 4.39
N ILE A 301 4.07 -9.96 5.69
CA ILE A 301 2.75 -10.00 6.32
C ILE A 301 2.31 -8.55 6.54
N LEU A 302 1.17 -8.19 5.95
CA LEU A 302 0.51 -6.92 6.18
C LEU A 302 -0.39 -7.06 7.40
N ILE A 303 -0.02 -6.40 8.48
CA ILE A 303 -0.86 -6.29 9.67
C ILE A 303 -1.72 -5.04 9.51
N VAL A 304 -3.02 -5.20 9.68
CA VAL A 304 -4.01 -4.13 9.49
C VAL A 304 -4.78 -3.93 10.77
N LEU A 305 -4.89 -2.68 11.22
CA LEU A 305 -5.72 -2.25 12.34
C LEU A 305 -6.95 -1.54 11.79
N THR A 306 -8.11 -1.98 12.24
CA THR A 306 -9.40 -1.43 11.81
C THR A 306 -9.99 -0.54 12.88
N HIS A 307 -10.90 0.35 12.46
CA HIS A 307 -11.59 1.26 13.36
C HIS A 307 -12.32 0.52 14.47
N ASP A 308 -12.98 -0.59 14.15
CA ASP A 308 -13.77 -1.41 15.10
C ASP A 308 -12.92 -2.26 16.06
N GLY A 309 -11.60 -2.00 16.15
CA GLY A 309 -10.72 -2.69 17.08
C GLY A 309 -10.29 -4.09 16.66
N PHE A 310 -10.57 -4.52 15.43
CA PHE A 310 -10.00 -5.76 14.90
C PHE A 310 -8.59 -5.55 14.36
N ILE A 311 -7.75 -6.55 14.59
CA ILE A 311 -6.44 -6.66 13.98
C ILE A 311 -6.33 -7.98 13.21
N GLY A 312 -5.74 -7.94 12.02
CA GLY A 312 -5.49 -9.14 11.23
C GLY A 312 -4.21 -9.08 10.43
N GLY A 313 -3.61 -10.26 10.22
CA GLY A 313 -2.42 -10.44 9.39
C GLY A 313 -2.79 -11.02 8.02
N LEU A 314 -2.46 -10.31 6.95
CA LEU A 314 -2.69 -10.70 5.56
C LEU A 314 -1.37 -11.10 4.90
N ASP A 315 -1.35 -12.24 4.22
CA ASP A 315 -0.19 -12.68 3.44
C ASP A 315 -0.16 -12.01 2.06
N MET A 316 0.88 -11.22 1.79
CA MET A 316 1.03 -10.51 0.52
C MET A 316 1.33 -11.43 -0.68
N VAL A 317 1.87 -12.63 -0.46
CA VAL A 317 2.22 -13.58 -1.55
C VAL A 317 1.02 -14.44 -1.90
N ASN A 318 0.30 -14.93 -0.89
CA ASN A 318 -0.88 -15.77 -1.07
C ASN A 318 -2.15 -14.94 -1.29
N LYS A 319 -2.07 -13.90 -2.13
CA LYS A 319 -3.20 -13.07 -2.59
C LYS A 319 -4.04 -12.45 -1.47
N GLY A 320 -3.39 -12.01 -0.38
CA GLY A 320 -4.08 -11.39 0.75
C GLY A 320 -4.83 -12.38 1.64
N GLN A 321 -4.47 -13.67 1.63
CA GLN A 321 -5.10 -14.65 2.52
C GLN A 321 -4.90 -14.25 3.99
N LEU A 322 -5.99 -14.28 4.75
CA LEU A 322 -6.00 -14.05 6.18
C LEU A 322 -5.25 -15.17 6.91
N ILE A 323 -4.18 -14.83 7.63
CA ILE A 323 -3.40 -15.75 8.46
C ILE A 323 -4.08 -15.89 9.82
N TRP A 324 -4.38 -14.76 10.45
CA TRP A 324 -5.04 -14.68 11.76
C TRP A 324 -5.86 -13.40 11.85
N LYS A 325 -6.91 -13.46 12.67
CA LYS A 325 -7.76 -12.33 13.07
C LYS A 325 -7.89 -12.36 14.59
N LEU A 326 -7.71 -11.21 15.22
CA LEU A 326 -7.83 -11.03 16.66
C LEU A 326 -8.72 -9.82 16.91
N ASP A 327 -9.75 -10.03 17.73
CA ASP A 327 -10.54 -8.94 18.30
C ASP A 327 -9.80 -8.41 19.53
N LEU A 328 -9.56 -7.09 19.55
CA LEU A 328 -8.87 -6.46 20.66
C LEU A 328 -9.83 -6.08 21.80
N GLU A 329 -11.15 -6.20 21.61
CA GLU A 329 -12.21 -5.75 22.52
C GLU A 329 -12.05 -4.27 22.89
N ILE A 330 -11.78 -3.44 21.89
CA ILE A 330 -11.54 -2.00 22.00
C ILE A 330 -12.61 -1.28 21.18
N ASP A 331 -13.06 -0.10 21.64
CA ASP A 331 -14.05 0.69 20.90
C ASP A 331 -13.47 1.23 19.59
N GLN A 332 -12.34 1.96 19.66
CA GLN A 332 -11.66 2.50 18.48
C GLN A 332 -10.13 2.36 18.54
N GLY A 333 -9.53 1.83 17.46
CA GLY A 333 -8.09 1.79 17.24
C GLY A 333 -7.56 3.11 16.69
N VAL A 334 -6.44 3.62 17.24
CA VAL A 334 -5.85 4.91 16.80
C VAL A 334 -4.60 4.69 15.96
N LYS A 335 -3.61 3.97 16.50
CA LYS A 335 -2.33 3.70 15.82
C LYS A 335 -1.69 2.42 16.32
N MET A 336 -0.84 1.84 15.49
CA MET A 336 0.01 0.73 15.87
C MET A 336 1.47 0.90 15.46
N PHE A 337 2.35 0.28 16.23
CA PHE A 337 3.80 0.33 15.98
C PHE A 337 4.42 -1.04 16.14
N TRP A 338 5.23 -1.42 15.14
CA TRP A 338 6.06 -2.62 15.18
C TRP A 338 7.40 -2.39 15.89
N THR A 339 7.81 -3.32 16.75
CA THR A 339 9.05 -3.27 17.53
C THR A 339 9.92 -4.50 17.27
N ASP A 340 11.14 -4.29 16.75
CA ASP A 340 12.02 -5.36 16.24
C ASP A 340 13.10 -5.84 17.24
N LYS A 341 13.41 -5.06 18.29
CA LYS A 341 14.71 -5.23 18.97
C LYS A 341 14.82 -6.36 20.00
N ASN A 342 13.76 -6.96 20.52
CA ASN A 342 13.91 -8.04 21.53
C ASN A 342 12.76 -9.04 21.66
N HIS A 343 11.56 -8.71 21.22
CA HIS A 343 10.41 -9.62 21.12
C HIS A 343 9.55 -9.10 19.97
N ASP A 344 9.08 -9.98 19.09
CA ASP A 344 8.20 -9.71 17.95
C ASP A 344 6.87 -9.10 18.45
N GLU A 345 6.92 -7.86 18.93
CA GLU A 345 5.87 -7.20 19.69
C GLU A 345 5.30 -6.03 18.89
N LEU A 346 3.98 -6.03 18.80
CA LEU A 346 3.16 -4.97 18.27
C LEU A 346 2.52 -4.21 19.41
N VAL A 347 2.66 -2.89 19.40
CA VAL A 347 2.01 -2.00 20.36
C VAL A 347 0.85 -1.29 19.68
N VAL A 348 -0.36 -1.47 20.21
CA VAL A 348 -1.59 -0.85 19.69
C VAL A 348 -2.12 0.15 20.70
N PHE A 349 -2.49 1.33 20.23
CA PHE A 349 -3.10 2.40 21.02
C PHE A 349 -4.58 2.54 20.68
N SER A 350 -5.41 2.59 21.73
CA SER A 350 -6.85 2.77 21.66
C SER A 350 -7.24 4.22 21.93
N HIS A 351 -8.34 4.66 21.33
CA HIS A 351 -8.97 5.94 21.62
C HIS A 351 -9.39 6.08 23.10
N ASP A 352 -9.78 4.98 23.75
CA ASP A 352 -10.18 4.94 25.16
C ASP A 352 -9.04 5.18 26.17
N GLY A 353 -7.81 5.42 25.68
CA GLY A 353 -6.64 5.61 26.52
C GLY A 353 -6.02 4.31 27.04
N HIS A 354 -6.28 3.19 26.37
CA HIS A 354 -5.61 1.92 26.61
C HIS A 354 -4.48 1.70 25.60
N TYR A 355 -3.41 1.05 26.04
CA TYR A 355 -2.44 0.46 25.13
C TYR A 355 -2.35 -1.05 25.36
N LEU A 356 -2.09 -1.77 24.28
CA LEU A 356 -1.97 -3.22 24.26
C LEU A 356 -0.63 -3.59 23.66
N THR A 357 0.06 -4.51 24.32
CA THR A 357 1.25 -5.15 23.76
C THR A 357 0.89 -6.56 23.31
N ILE A 358 1.09 -6.82 22.04
CA ILE A 358 0.72 -8.06 21.37
C ILE A 358 2.00 -8.72 20.88
N GLU A 359 2.25 -9.96 21.27
CA GLU A 359 3.34 -10.75 20.70
C GLU A 359 2.82 -11.50 19.48
N VAL A 360 3.39 -11.20 18.31
CA VAL A 360 3.00 -11.79 17.04
C VAL A 360 3.93 -12.97 16.77
N THR A 361 3.50 -14.17 17.12
CA THR A 361 4.13 -15.40 16.62
C THR A 361 3.52 -15.80 15.28
N LYS A 362 4.27 -16.55 14.45
CA LYS A 362 3.85 -16.92 13.08
C LYS A 362 2.44 -17.53 12.97
N ASP A 363 1.97 -18.21 14.02
CA ASP A 363 0.69 -18.92 13.99
C ASP A 363 -0.48 -18.10 14.57
N GLN A 364 -0.30 -17.47 15.75
CA GLN A 364 -1.33 -16.62 16.37
C GLN A 364 -0.72 -15.50 17.23
N PRO A 365 -1.29 -14.27 17.19
CA PRO A 365 -0.92 -13.20 18.09
C PRO A 365 -1.46 -13.44 19.51
N ILE A 366 -0.67 -13.13 20.52
CA ILE A 366 -1.04 -13.25 21.93
C ILE A 366 -0.98 -11.88 22.59
N ILE A 367 -2.08 -11.45 23.23
CA ILE A 367 -2.12 -10.22 24.03
C ILE A 367 -1.34 -10.47 25.33
N LYS A 368 -0.21 -9.79 25.52
CA LYS A 368 0.63 -9.89 26.73
C LYS A 368 0.08 -9.06 27.88
N SER A 369 -0.30 -7.83 27.58
CA SER A 369 -0.82 -6.89 28.59
C SER A 369 -1.80 -5.90 27.97
N ARG A 370 -2.79 -5.52 28.78
CA ARG A 370 -3.66 -4.38 28.57
C ARG A 370 -3.47 -3.46 29.77
N SER A 371 -2.97 -2.26 29.52
CA SER A 371 -2.69 -1.28 30.57
C SER A 371 -3.32 0.05 30.19
N PRO A 372 -3.98 0.75 31.14
CA PRO A 372 -4.44 2.11 30.91
C PRO A 372 -3.26 3.09 30.92
N LEU A 373 -3.27 4.07 30.01
CA LEU A 373 -2.24 5.12 29.92
C LEU A 373 -2.40 6.16 31.03
N SER A 374 -3.64 6.51 31.40
CA SER A 374 -3.99 7.44 32.48
C SER A 374 -5.49 7.33 32.85
N GLU A 375 -5.94 8.00 33.91
CA GLU A 375 -7.37 8.03 34.29
C GLU A 375 -8.22 8.70 33.19
N ARG A 376 -8.87 7.88 32.35
CA ARG A 376 -9.97 8.23 31.42
C ARG A 376 -9.75 9.51 30.58
N LYS A 377 -8.63 9.60 29.86
CA LYS A 377 -8.45 10.61 28.81
C LYS A 377 -8.42 9.94 27.44
N THR A 378 -9.18 10.49 26.49
CA THR A 378 -9.25 10.06 25.10
C THR A 378 -7.98 10.43 24.35
N VAL A 379 -7.43 9.48 23.60
CA VAL A 379 -6.18 9.66 22.83
C VAL A 379 -6.52 10.14 21.42
N ASP A 380 -5.92 11.26 21.03
CA ASP A 380 -6.09 11.88 19.72
C ASP A 380 -5.03 11.38 18.73
N SER A 381 -3.75 11.46 19.11
CA SER A 381 -2.67 10.98 18.26
C SER A 381 -1.45 10.47 19.04
N VAL A 382 -0.71 9.56 18.40
CA VAL A 382 0.52 8.99 18.94
C VAL A 382 1.65 9.17 17.95
N ILE A 383 2.80 9.64 18.47
CA ILE A 383 4.02 9.84 17.70
C ILE A 383 5.14 9.02 18.32
N ARG A 384 5.76 8.15 17.52
CA ARG A 384 6.97 7.43 17.91
C ARG A 384 8.17 8.37 17.81
N LEU A 385 8.93 8.51 18.90
CA LEU A 385 10.04 9.45 19.00
C LEU A 385 11.34 8.88 18.44
N ASN A 386 11.63 7.63 18.76
CA ASN A 386 12.80 6.90 18.28
C ASN A 386 12.39 5.47 17.90
N GLU A 387 12.96 4.96 16.81
CA GLU A 387 12.79 3.56 16.41
C GLU A 387 13.35 2.60 17.47
N HIS A 388 14.37 3.03 18.23
CA HIS A 388 15.15 2.14 19.10
C HIS A 388 14.83 2.22 20.60
N ASP A 389 14.15 3.26 21.08
CA ASP A 389 13.98 3.51 22.53
C ASP A 389 12.55 3.27 23.07
N HIS A 390 11.62 2.80 22.22
CA HIS A 390 10.20 2.59 22.56
C HIS A 390 9.57 3.77 23.31
N GLN A 391 9.96 4.97 22.92
CA GLN A 391 9.44 6.22 23.46
C GLN A 391 8.36 6.74 22.52
N TYR A 392 7.19 6.99 23.09
CA TYR A 392 5.99 7.47 22.43
C TYR A 392 5.55 8.77 23.09
N LEU A 393 5.21 9.75 22.26
CA LEU A 393 4.51 10.94 22.69
C LEU A 393 3.03 10.73 22.38
N ILE A 394 2.20 10.82 23.42
CA ILE A 394 0.76 10.61 23.32
C ILE A 394 0.09 11.96 23.57
N LYS A 395 -0.77 12.35 22.64
CA LYS A 395 -1.60 13.54 22.73
C LYS A 395 -3.00 13.14 23.12
N PHE A 396 -3.52 13.74 24.19
CA PHE A 396 -4.91 13.61 24.58
C PHE A 396 -5.77 14.72 23.96
N GLU A 397 -7.07 14.51 23.91
CA GLU A 397 -8.05 15.48 23.39
C GLU A 397 -8.01 16.83 24.15
N ASP A 398 -7.64 16.80 25.44
CA ASP A 398 -7.38 17.98 26.28
C ASP A 398 -6.14 18.80 25.84
N LYS A 399 -5.40 18.36 24.81
CA LYS A 399 -4.10 18.89 24.36
C LYS A 399 -2.96 18.73 25.37
N ASP A 400 -3.17 17.90 26.39
CA ASP A 400 -2.11 17.44 27.28
C ASP A 400 -1.25 16.37 26.58
N HIS A 401 0.05 16.43 26.83
CA HIS A 401 1.01 15.45 26.33
C HIS A 401 1.50 14.53 27.45
N LEU A 402 1.54 13.24 27.16
CA LEU A 402 2.18 12.24 28.02
C LEU A 402 3.34 11.59 27.26
N LEU A 403 4.53 11.63 27.88
CA LEU A 403 5.67 10.85 27.43
C LEU A 403 5.54 9.44 28.00
N PHE A 404 5.40 8.46 27.12
CA PHE A 404 5.29 7.05 27.47
C PHE A 404 6.50 6.28 26.97
N LYS A 405 7.19 5.56 27.86
CA LYS A 405 8.32 4.69 27.50
C LYS A 405 8.01 3.25 27.88
N LEU A 406 7.98 2.37 26.88
CA LEU A 406 7.80 0.94 27.10
C LEU A 406 9.17 0.29 27.35
N ASN A 407 9.35 -0.40 28.48
CA ASN A 407 10.55 -1.20 28.75
C ASN A 407 10.23 -2.69 28.53
N PRO A 408 10.56 -3.28 27.37
CA PRO A 408 10.33 -4.69 27.13
C PRO A 408 11.23 -5.52 28.07
N GLY A 409 10.61 -6.26 29.01
CA GLY A 409 11.31 -7.20 29.90
C GLY A 409 11.10 -7.00 31.41
N LYS A 410 10.40 -5.95 31.85
CA LYS A 410 9.89 -5.84 33.23
C LYS A 410 8.41 -5.53 33.19
N ASN A 411 7.58 -6.31 33.90
CA ASN A 411 6.15 -6.04 34.15
C ASN A 411 5.89 -4.76 34.98
N THR A 412 6.84 -3.83 35.00
CA THR A 412 6.70 -2.53 35.63
C THR A 412 6.63 -1.51 34.51
N ASP A 413 5.40 -1.30 34.04
CA ASP A 413 5.00 -0.15 33.24
C ASP A 413 5.12 1.09 34.14
N VAL A 414 6.33 1.64 34.24
CA VAL A 414 6.55 2.84 35.05
C VAL A 414 6.39 4.03 34.14
N PRO A 415 5.37 4.91 34.31
CA PRO A 415 5.50 6.28 33.83
C PRO A 415 6.74 6.84 34.51
N ILE A 416 7.83 7.00 33.77
CA ILE A 416 9.11 7.40 34.35
C ILE A 416 8.99 8.85 34.80
N VAL A 417 8.69 9.04 36.08
CA VAL A 417 9.24 10.14 36.87
C VAL A 417 10.46 9.57 37.57
N ALA A 418 11.64 9.60 36.94
CA ALA A 418 12.93 9.62 37.66
C ALA A 418 14.17 9.52 36.74
N ASN A 419 14.96 10.59 36.80
CA ASN A 419 16.40 10.58 37.08
C ASN A 419 17.27 9.62 36.27
N ASN A 420 17.49 9.93 35.00
CA ASN A 420 18.81 9.75 34.37
C ASN A 420 18.98 10.78 33.25
N HIS A 421 19.81 11.79 33.52
CA HIS A 421 20.11 12.87 32.59
C HIS A 421 20.98 12.36 31.43
N SER A 422 20.36 11.87 30.35
CA SER A 422 20.91 12.07 29.02
C SER A 422 20.32 13.39 28.50
N SER A 423 21.16 14.39 28.31
CA SER A 423 20.81 15.69 27.74
C SER A 423 20.52 15.60 26.23
N SER A 424 19.58 14.73 25.84
CA SER A 424 19.10 14.62 24.47
C SER A 424 17.82 15.44 24.35
N HIS A 425 17.90 16.58 23.68
CA HIS A 425 16.73 17.34 23.28
C HIS A 425 16.07 16.63 22.09
N ILE A 426 14.85 16.13 22.27
CA ILE A 426 14.05 15.57 21.17
C ILE A 426 13.06 16.65 20.72
N PHE A 427 13.05 16.94 19.42
CA PHE A 427 12.13 17.90 18.82
C PHE A 427 10.99 17.15 18.14
N VAL A 428 9.76 17.53 18.48
CA VAL A 428 8.55 16.94 17.94
C VAL A 428 7.71 18.02 17.31
N THR A 429 7.17 17.73 16.13
CA THR A 429 6.23 18.60 15.44
C THR A 429 4.87 17.94 15.37
N GLU A 430 3.87 18.68 15.80
CA GLU A 430 2.47 18.31 15.70
C GLU A 430 1.76 19.31 14.82
N HIS A 431 0.71 18.84 14.15
CA HIS A 431 -0.15 19.67 13.35
C HIS A 431 -1.61 19.38 13.68
N ASP A 432 -2.44 20.36 13.44
CA ASP A 432 -3.89 20.33 13.50
C ASP A 432 -4.40 21.24 12.37
N THR A 433 -5.69 21.15 12.06
CA THR A 433 -6.41 22.03 11.12
C THR A 433 -6.14 23.52 11.36
N ASN A 434 -5.92 23.90 12.63
CA ASN A 434 -5.74 25.29 13.06
C ASN A 434 -4.27 25.73 13.22
N GLY A 435 -3.28 24.86 13.02
CA GLY A 435 -1.88 25.26 13.15
C GLY A 435 -0.88 24.14 13.42
N ILE A 436 0.40 24.53 13.46
CA ILE A 436 1.54 23.65 13.73
C ILE A 436 2.18 24.05 15.06
N TYR A 437 2.58 23.06 15.83
CA TYR A 437 3.13 23.19 17.17
C TYR A 437 4.46 22.44 17.23
N GLY A 438 5.48 23.11 17.78
CA GLY A 438 6.78 22.51 18.05
C GLY A 438 6.95 22.28 19.54
N TYR A 439 7.31 21.06 19.91
CA TYR A 439 7.59 20.66 21.28
C TYR A 439 9.04 20.19 21.41
N ILE A 440 9.64 20.50 22.55
CA ILE A 440 10.93 19.98 22.99
C ILE A 440 10.70 19.10 24.20
N ILE A 441 11.29 17.91 24.17
CA ILE A 441 11.33 17.01 25.31
C ILE A 441 12.67 17.22 26.00
N GLU A 442 12.63 17.78 27.20
CA GLU A 442 13.80 18.04 28.03
C GLU A 442 13.58 17.45 29.43
N ASN A 443 14.48 16.58 29.88
CA ASN A 443 14.38 15.88 31.17
C ASN A 443 12.98 15.24 31.37
N ASP A 444 12.48 14.56 30.33
CA ASP A 444 11.16 13.90 30.29
C ASP A 444 9.95 14.83 30.49
N THR A 445 10.16 16.15 30.44
CA THR A 445 9.08 17.14 30.40
C THR A 445 8.88 17.64 28.97
N VAL A 446 7.63 17.60 28.52
CA VAL A 446 7.23 18.15 27.22
C VAL A 446 7.03 19.65 27.41
N LYS A 447 7.86 20.46 26.75
CA LYS A 447 7.71 21.91 26.73
C LYS A 447 7.39 22.35 25.31
N GLN A 448 6.43 23.24 25.17
CA GLN A 448 6.15 23.85 23.88
C GLN A 448 7.21 24.92 23.57
N THR A 449 7.89 24.79 22.43
CA THR A 449 8.94 25.72 21.99
C THR A 449 8.36 26.83 21.13
N TRP A 450 7.56 26.46 20.14
CA TRP A 450 6.97 27.41 19.20
C TRP A 450 5.57 26.98 18.79
N LYS A 451 4.77 27.95 18.35
CA LYS A 451 3.42 27.77 17.85
C LYS A 451 3.21 28.63 16.63
N LYS A 452 2.74 28.02 15.54
CA LYS A 452 2.26 28.73 14.37
C LYS A 452 0.77 28.47 14.22
N ALA A 453 -0.03 29.40 14.74
CA ALA A 453 -1.47 29.39 14.50
C ALA A 453 -1.77 29.88 13.09
N VAL A 454 -2.72 29.21 12.45
CA VAL A 454 -3.35 29.65 11.21
C VAL A 454 -4.46 30.65 11.57
N ASN A 455 -4.78 31.58 10.67
CA ASN A 455 -5.85 32.55 10.92
C ASN A 455 -7.20 31.84 11.05
N SER A 456 -8.16 32.42 11.77
CA SER A 456 -9.47 31.77 12.02
C SER A 456 -10.32 31.48 10.77
N LYS A 457 -9.94 32.05 9.61
CA LYS A 457 -10.59 31.85 8.30
C LYS A 457 -9.77 31.00 7.34
N GLU A 458 -8.61 30.54 7.80
CA GLU A 458 -7.70 29.69 7.04
C GLU A 458 -7.69 28.31 7.70
N LYS A 459 -7.50 27.27 6.91
CA LYS A 459 -7.40 25.89 7.41
C LYS A 459 -6.18 25.20 6.81
N MET A 460 -5.52 24.39 7.61
CA MET A 460 -4.52 23.46 7.11
C MET A 460 -5.21 22.29 6.43
N VAL A 461 -4.87 22.02 5.17
CA VAL A 461 -5.50 20.94 4.40
C VAL A 461 -4.58 19.74 4.24
N ALA A 462 -3.28 19.98 4.05
CA ALA A 462 -2.32 18.91 3.82
C ALA A 462 -1.00 19.21 4.54
N TYR A 463 -0.34 18.17 5.07
CA TYR A 463 0.92 18.25 5.79
C TYR A 463 1.80 17.04 5.44
N SER A 464 3.07 17.27 5.14
CA SER A 464 4.05 16.21 4.92
C SER A 464 5.39 16.58 5.52
N LYS A 465 5.92 15.69 6.36
CA LYS A 465 7.25 15.81 6.95
C LYS A 465 8.27 15.07 6.07
N ARG A 466 9.47 15.60 5.95
CA ARG A 466 10.57 14.89 5.30
C ARG A 466 10.92 13.64 6.08
N GLU A 467 10.85 12.49 5.43
CA GLU A 467 11.33 11.23 6.00
C GLU A 467 12.86 11.14 5.92
N THR A 468 13.49 10.60 6.95
CA THR A 468 14.93 10.33 6.96
C THR A 468 15.20 9.03 6.21
N THR A 469 15.57 9.13 4.94
CA THR A 469 15.96 7.96 4.13
C THR A 469 17.47 7.88 3.92
N ASN A 470 17.94 6.72 3.50
CA ASN A 470 19.34 6.53 3.10
C ASN A 470 19.61 7.34 1.84
N LEU A 471 20.46 8.35 1.94
CA LEU A 471 20.79 9.22 0.82
C LEU A 471 21.82 8.56 -0.09
N ASN A 472 21.42 8.21 -1.31
CA ASN A 472 22.35 7.70 -2.33
C ASN A 472 23.23 8.82 -2.94
N THR A 473 22.63 9.97 -3.28
CA THR A 473 23.33 11.06 -4.00
C THR A 473 23.13 12.42 -3.36
N LEU A 474 24.23 13.16 -3.14
CA LEU A 474 24.24 14.50 -2.55
C LEU A 474 23.92 15.63 -3.55
N GLY A 475 24.11 15.38 -4.84
CA GLY A 475 23.96 16.40 -5.87
C GLY A 475 23.61 15.79 -7.22
N ILE A 476 23.17 16.64 -8.14
CA ILE A 476 22.78 16.29 -9.49
C ILE A 476 23.91 16.70 -10.44
N THR A 477 24.37 15.78 -11.28
CA THR A 477 25.38 16.08 -12.30
C THR A 477 24.73 16.75 -13.51
N LEU A 478 25.18 17.96 -13.82
CA LEU A 478 24.73 18.71 -14.98
C LEU A 478 25.46 18.25 -16.25
N GLY A 479 24.94 18.61 -17.43
CA GLY A 479 25.52 18.18 -18.71
C GLY A 479 26.91 18.73 -19.02
N ASP A 480 27.34 19.80 -18.34
CA ASP A 480 28.70 20.34 -18.37
C ASP A 480 29.64 19.69 -17.34
N LYS A 481 29.15 18.67 -16.61
CA LYS A 481 29.81 17.94 -15.52
C LYS A 481 29.97 18.72 -14.21
N SER A 482 29.41 19.91 -14.12
CA SER A 482 29.26 20.59 -12.82
C SER A 482 28.20 19.90 -11.98
N VAL A 483 28.21 20.14 -10.67
CA VAL A 483 27.31 19.50 -9.71
C VAL A 483 26.41 20.54 -9.07
N LEU A 484 25.10 20.26 -9.07
CA LEU A 484 24.11 21.03 -8.34
C LEU A 484 23.78 20.31 -7.03
N TYR A 485 24.12 20.91 -5.88
CA TYR A 485 23.94 20.28 -4.57
C TYR A 485 22.50 20.38 -4.07
N LYS A 486 21.93 19.24 -3.68
CA LYS A 486 20.57 19.13 -3.13
C LYS A 486 20.53 19.71 -1.71
N TYR A 487 19.41 20.32 -1.34
CA TYR A 487 19.19 20.71 0.05
C TYR A 487 18.63 19.55 0.87
N LEU A 488 19.45 18.97 1.75
CA LEU A 488 19.16 17.69 2.44
C LEU A 488 19.00 17.85 3.96
N TYR A 489 18.49 19.00 4.41
CA TYR A 489 18.24 19.24 5.83
C TYR A 489 17.14 18.28 6.37
N PRO A 490 17.39 17.44 7.40
CA PRO A 490 16.45 16.40 7.86
C PRO A 490 15.17 16.95 8.48
N ASN A 491 15.24 18.09 9.15
CA ASN A 491 14.16 18.58 10.00
C ASN A 491 13.20 19.52 9.23
N LEU A 492 12.81 19.16 8.02
CA LEU A 492 11.90 19.94 7.19
C LEU A 492 10.48 19.36 7.21
N ALA A 493 9.48 20.24 7.16
CA ALA A 493 8.10 19.89 6.87
C ALA A 493 7.47 20.89 5.92
N ALA A 494 6.55 20.43 5.10
CA ALA A 494 5.81 21.23 4.14
C ALA A 494 4.31 21.07 4.39
N TYR A 495 3.56 22.15 4.20
CA TYR A 495 2.11 22.14 4.41
C TYR A 495 1.39 23.17 3.53
N LEU A 496 0.10 22.93 3.32
CA LEU A 496 -0.81 23.78 2.57
C LEU A 496 -1.84 24.42 3.50
N ILE A 497 -2.00 25.73 3.35
CA ILE A 497 -3.08 26.50 3.98
C ILE A 497 -4.08 26.90 2.90
N ALA A 498 -5.35 26.58 3.11
CA ALA A 498 -6.47 27.06 2.30
C ALA A 498 -7.12 28.28 2.96
N ASN A 499 -7.36 29.32 2.17
CA ASN A 499 -8.12 30.50 2.57
C ASN A 499 -9.45 30.53 1.79
N GLU A 500 -10.55 30.25 2.49
CA GLU A 500 -11.89 30.17 1.89
C GLU A 500 -12.44 31.54 1.48
N GLU A 501 -12.04 32.64 2.15
CA GLU A 501 -12.56 33.99 1.86
C GLU A 501 -11.94 34.60 0.61
N HIS A 502 -10.64 34.37 0.41
CA HIS A 502 -9.91 34.91 -0.72
C HIS A 502 -9.76 33.93 -1.88
N HIS A 503 -10.23 32.69 -1.71
CA HIS A 503 -9.97 31.58 -2.63
C HIS A 503 -8.48 31.54 -3.01
N THR A 504 -7.62 31.40 -2.01
CA THR A 504 -6.18 31.26 -2.21
C THR A 504 -5.65 30.06 -1.45
N ILE A 505 -4.59 29.45 -1.97
CA ILE A 505 -3.82 28.43 -1.26
C ILE A 505 -2.39 28.93 -1.06
N THR A 506 -1.85 28.67 0.12
CA THR A 506 -0.48 29.05 0.48
C THR A 506 0.32 27.82 0.85
N PHE A 507 1.35 27.53 0.06
CA PHE A 507 2.37 26.55 0.37
C PHE A 507 3.42 27.14 1.30
N ASN A 508 3.75 26.42 2.36
CA ASN A 508 4.80 26.81 3.30
C ASN A 508 5.76 25.64 3.54
N LEU A 509 7.06 25.93 3.49
CA LEU A 509 8.13 25.04 3.95
C LEU A 509 8.68 25.59 5.27
N ILE A 510 8.73 24.75 6.31
CA ILE A 510 9.19 25.12 7.64
C ILE A 510 10.33 24.22 8.13
N ASP A 511 11.15 24.79 9.01
CA ASP A 511 12.00 24.02 9.90
C ASP A 511 11.19 23.54 11.11
N THR A 512 11.18 22.23 11.33
CA THR A 512 10.46 21.57 12.43
C THR A 512 11.09 21.82 13.80
N ILE A 513 12.35 22.23 13.88
CA ILE A 513 13.03 22.53 15.14
C ILE A 513 12.75 23.97 15.57
N THR A 514 13.02 24.95 14.70
CA THR A 514 12.89 26.38 15.04
C THR A 514 11.50 26.96 14.79
N GLY A 515 10.72 26.36 13.89
CA GLY A 515 9.47 26.93 13.39
C GLY A 515 9.65 28.06 12.38
N GLU A 516 10.88 28.30 11.89
CA GLU A 516 11.13 29.31 10.85
C GLU A 516 10.52 28.85 9.52
N ILE A 517 9.79 29.76 8.86
CA ILE A 517 9.30 29.56 7.50
C ILE A 517 10.44 29.90 6.52
N LEU A 518 10.86 28.88 5.77
CA LEU A 518 11.94 28.99 4.79
C LEU A 518 11.43 29.48 3.44
N ILE A 519 10.28 28.97 3.00
CA ILE A 519 9.66 29.28 1.71
C ILE A 519 8.15 29.46 1.91
N THR A 520 7.60 30.49 1.26
CA THR A 520 6.15 30.70 1.13
C THR A 520 5.83 30.95 -0.34
N GLN A 521 4.82 30.27 -0.84
CA GLN A 521 4.27 30.47 -2.19
C GLN A 521 2.76 30.54 -2.13
N GLU A 522 2.17 31.58 -2.70
CA GLU A 522 0.72 31.80 -2.73
C GLU A 522 0.19 31.61 -4.16
N HIS A 523 -0.92 30.88 -4.31
CA HIS A 523 -1.66 30.74 -5.58
C HIS A 523 -3.03 31.43 -5.47
N LYS A 524 -3.38 32.20 -6.50
CA LYS A 524 -4.58 33.07 -6.56
C LYS A 524 -5.54 32.70 -7.68
N ASP A 525 -5.43 31.48 -8.17
CA ASP A 525 -6.14 30.94 -9.31
C ASP A 525 -7.45 30.22 -8.89
N SER A 526 -8.12 30.79 -7.88
CA SER A 526 -9.38 30.28 -7.32
C SER A 526 -9.44 28.76 -7.13
N PRO A 527 -8.58 28.17 -6.27
CA PRO A 527 -8.67 26.77 -5.84
C PRO A 527 -10.08 26.41 -5.37
N ASP A 528 -10.55 25.23 -5.79
CA ASP A 528 -11.81 24.66 -5.33
C ASP A 528 -11.54 23.70 -4.17
N PHE A 529 -12.01 24.08 -2.98
CA PHE A 529 -11.77 23.34 -1.74
C PHE A 529 -12.66 22.10 -1.56
N ARG A 530 -13.59 21.84 -2.49
CA ARG A 530 -14.40 20.62 -2.49
C ARG A 530 -13.61 19.40 -2.93
N PHE A 531 -12.56 19.61 -3.72
CA PHE A 531 -11.68 18.54 -4.18
C PHE A 531 -10.52 18.33 -3.21
N PRO A 532 -10.04 17.08 -3.07
CA PRO A 532 -8.92 16.76 -2.20
C PRO A 532 -7.63 17.46 -2.67
N MET A 533 -6.82 17.85 -1.69
CA MET A 533 -5.49 18.41 -1.88
C MET A 533 -4.51 17.58 -1.07
N ASP A 534 -3.39 17.22 -1.68
CA ASP A 534 -2.40 16.40 -1.01
C ASP A 534 -0.97 16.89 -1.31
N ILE A 535 -0.04 16.51 -0.44
CA ILE A 535 1.36 16.92 -0.47
C ILE A 535 2.28 15.76 -0.12
N VAL A 536 3.26 15.53 -0.98
CA VAL A 536 4.29 14.52 -0.78
C VAL A 536 5.67 15.17 -0.73
N PHE A 537 6.43 14.84 0.32
CA PHE A 537 7.78 15.34 0.52
C PHE A 537 8.81 14.24 0.21
N GLY A 538 9.53 14.39 -0.91
CA GLY A 538 10.67 13.55 -1.25
C GLY A 538 11.98 14.02 -0.59
N GLU A 539 13.10 13.53 -1.12
CA GLU A 539 14.44 13.79 -0.54
C GLU A 539 14.82 15.27 -0.43
N TYR A 540 14.57 16.04 -1.48
CA TYR A 540 14.94 17.47 -1.61
C TYR A 540 13.85 18.27 -2.33
N TRP A 541 12.71 17.64 -2.61
CA TRP A 541 11.66 18.20 -3.44
C TRP A 541 10.31 17.91 -2.81
N VAL A 542 9.35 18.79 -3.07
CA VAL A 542 7.97 18.66 -2.63
C VAL A 542 7.08 18.68 -3.87
N VAL A 543 6.11 17.78 -3.94
CA VAL A 543 5.04 17.84 -4.93
C VAL A 543 3.72 17.96 -4.20
N TYR A 544 2.89 18.90 -4.62
CA TYR A 544 1.53 19.02 -4.11
C TYR A 544 0.53 19.18 -5.25
N SER A 545 -0.68 18.71 -5.01
CA SER A 545 -1.79 18.73 -5.93
C SER A 545 -2.91 19.63 -5.42
N TYR A 546 -3.56 20.35 -6.32
CA TYR A 546 -4.80 21.07 -6.03
C TYR A 546 -5.62 21.25 -7.29
N PHE A 547 -6.94 21.37 -7.13
CA PHE A 547 -7.84 21.71 -8.21
C PHE A 547 -8.05 23.21 -8.28
N SER A 548 -7.90 23.79 -9.47
CA SER A 548 -8.09 25.22 -9.70
C SER A 548 -9.22 25.45 -10.68
N SER A 549 -10.09 26.42 -10.37
CA SER A 549 -11.24 26.75 -11.21
C SER A 549 -10.92 27.78 -12.31
N GLU A 550 -9.86 28.58 -12.14
CA GLU A 550 -9.49 29.65 -13.06
C GLU A 550 -8.05 29.48 -13.60
N PRO A 551 -7.78 29.83 -14.87
CA PRO A 551 -8.72 30.31 -15.89
C PRO A 551 -9.62 29.23 -16.47
N VAL A 552 -9.26 27.95 -16.29
CA VAL A 552 -10.04 26.77 -16.70
C VAL A 552 -9.98 25.77 -15.54
N PRO A 553 -11.08 25.03 -15.27
CA PRO A 553 -11.09 23.95 -14.28
C PRO A 553 -10.09 22.85 -14.63
N GLU A 554 -9.00 22.75 -13.87
CA GLU A 554 -7.89 21.84 -14.12
C GLU A 554 -7.23 21.37 -12.81
N GLN A 555 -6.84 20.09 -12.75
CA GLN A 555 -6.00 19.58 -11.67
C GLN A 555 -4.55 20.01 -11.90
N LYS A 556 -3.95 20.69 -10.92
CA LYS A 556 -2.58 21.21 -10.98
C LYS A 556 -1.66 20.44 -10.05
N LEU A 557 -0.48 20.11 -10.56
CA LEU A 557 0.64 19.52 -9.81
C LEU A 557 1.77 20.53 -9.77
N VAL A 558 2.14 20.98 -8.57
CA VAL A 558 3.27 21.91 -8.39
C VAL A 558 4.44 21.19 -7.77
N VAL A 559 5.59 21.32 -8.43
CA VAL A 559 6.87 20.77 -7.99
C VAL A 559 7.74 21.90 -7.46
N VAL A 560 8.24 21.72 -6.24
CA VAL A 560 9.21 22.61 -5.59
C VAL A 560 10.48 21.82 -5.36
N GLU A 561 11.59 22.22 -5.98
CA GLU A 561 12.91 21.57 -5.80
C GLU A 561 13.83 22.48 -4.98
N LEU A 562 14.50 21.91 -3.98
CA LEU A 562 15.33 22.62 -3.00
C LEU A 562 16.82 22.31 -3.22
N TYR A 563 17.64 23.36 -3.28
CA TYR A 563 19.07 23.30 -3.51
C TYR A 563 19.83 24.13 -2.47
N GLU A 564 21.07 23.74 -2.17
CA GLU A 564 21.94 24.59 -1.34
C GLU A 564 22.23 25.91 -2.06
N SER A 565 22.59 25.83 -3.35
CA SER A 565 22.70 26.96 -4.24
C SER A 565 22.28 26.58 -5.65
N LEU A 566 21.74 27.53 -6.41
CA LEU A 566 21.41 27.39 -7.83
C LEU A 566 22.63 27.61 -8.74
N THR A 567 23.72 28.14 -8.20
CA THR A 567 25.03 28.20 -8.85
C THR A 567 25.68 26.82 -8.82
N PRO A 568 26.07 26.27 -9.98
CA PRO A 568 26.76 24.97 -10.02
C PRO A 568 28.09 25.00 -9.26
N ASP A 569 28.49 23.84 -8.71
CA ASP A 569 29.70 23.60 -7.91
C ASP A 569 29.84 24.42 -6.62
N GLU A 570 28.78 25.12 -6.19
CA GLU A 570 28.75 25.85 -4.92
C GLU A 570 28.05 25.02 -3.84
N ARG A 571 28.85 24.49 -2.91
CA ARG A 571 28.37 23.76 -1.73
C ARG A 571 28.46 24.66 -0.50
N LEU A 572 27.33 24.85 0.19
CA LEU A 572 27.26 25.64 1.42
C LEU A 572 27.45 24.76 2.66
N SER A 573 27.25 23.45 2.56
CA SER A 573 27.55 22.49 3.63
C SER A 573 29.05 22.13 3.67
N ASN A 574 29.72 22.43 4.78
CA ASN A 574 31.13 22.06 4.98
C ASN A 574 31.28 20.55 5.19
N SER A 575 32.27 19.93 4.55
CA SER A 575 32.55 18.49 4.63
C SER A 575 33.30 18.04 5.89
N SER A 576 33.81 18.97 6.69
CA SER A 576 34.67 18.68 7.85
C SER A 576 33.91 18.55 9.18
N ASP A 577 32.71 19.12 9.27
CA ASP A 577 31.91 19.10 10.49
C ASP A 577 30.57 18.39 10.22
N ASN A 578 30.30 17.35 11.00
CA ASN A 578 28.96 16.75 11.12
C ASN A 578 27.90 17.74 11.67
N PHE A 579 28.27 19.01 11.89
CA PHE A 579 27.51 20.10 12.48
C PHE A 579 27.28 21.29 11.53
N SER A 580 27.06 21.08 10.23
CA SER A 580 26.72 22.20 9.32
C SER A 580 25.29 22.73 9.49
N TYR A 581 24.43 22.02 10.22
CA TYR A 581 23.07 22.45 10.52
C TYR A 581 22.85 22.42 12.03
N ASP A 582 23.29 23.46 12.73
CA ASP A 582 22.85 23.71 14.09
C ASP A 582 21.66 24.70 14.05
N PRO A 583 20.42 24.20 14.13
CA PRO A 583 19.23 25.04 14.08
C PRO A 583 19.14 26.00 15.26
N LEU A 584 19.79 25.69 16.38
CA LEU A 584 19.70 26.48 17.61
C LEU A 584 20.65 27.68 17.61
N THR A 585 21.77 27.61 16.88
CA THR A 585 22.70 28.74 16.74
C THR A 585 22.36 29.67 15.56
N GLY A 586 21.30 29.37 14.80
CA GLY A 586 20.82 30.22 13.70
C GLY A 586 21.70 30.17 12.44
N HIS A 587 22.63 29.23 12.35
CA HIS A 587 23.50 29.03 11.18
C HIS A 587 22.86 28.13 10.12
N ILE A 588 21.54 28.24 9.89
CA ILE A 588 20.89 27.50 8.80
C ILE A 588 21.00 28.31 7.52
N ASN A 589 21.73 27.78 6.53
CA ASN A 589 21.68 28.33 5.18
C ASN A 589 20.28 28.10 4.60
N LYS A 590 19.61 29.18 4.18
CA LYS A 590 18.29 29.10 3.56
C LYS A 590 18.39 28.39 2.20
N PRO A 591 17.47 27.47 1.89
CA PRO A 591 17.48 26.79 0.60
C PRO A 591 17.19 27.78 -0.53
N GLN A 592 17.89 27.63 -1.64
CA GLN A 592 17.43 28.19 -2.90
C GLN A 592 16.50 27.18 -3.56
N PHE A 593 15.47 27.66 -4.25
CA PHE A 593 14.45 26.77 -4.78
C PHE A 593 14.03 27.12 -6.21
N GLN A 594 13.53 26.13 -6.93
CA GLN A 594 12.87 26.30 -8.22
C GLN A 594 11.49 25.67 -8.18
N THR A 595 10.53 26.34 -8.82
CA THR A 595 9.14 25.87 -8.87
C THR A 595 8.69 25.70 -10.31
N LYS A 596 7.86 24.69 -10.53
CA LYS A 596 7.21 24.45 -11.81
C LYS A 596 5.85 23.81 -11.59
N GLN A 597 4.93 24.13 -12.46
CA GLN A 597 3.55 23.66 -12.40
C GLN A 597 3.26 22.79 -13.61
N PHE A 598 2.47 21.76 -13.40
CA PHE A 598 2.00 20.82 -14.41
C PHE A 598 0.49 20.68 -14.27
N ILE A 599 -0.16 20.26 -15.34
CA ILE A 599 -1.59 20.00 -15.43
C ILE A 599 -1.76 18.49 -15.56
N PHE A 600 -2.65 17.94 -14.75
CA PHE A 600 -3.03 16.55 -14.77
C PHE A 600 -4.51 16.41 -15.21
N PRO A 601 -4.87 15.45 -16.07
CA PRO A 601 -6.22 15.37 -16.64
C PRO A 601 -7.33 14.94 -15.68
N GLU A 602 -6.99 14.22 -14.60
CA GLU A 602 -7.95 13.67 -13.64
C GLU A 602 -7.75 14.25 -12.23
N ILE A 603 -8.74 14.08 -11.35
CA ILE A 603 -8.67 14.54 -9.96
C ILE A 603 -7.86 13.53 -9.15
N ILE A 604 -6.85 14.02 -8.44
CA ILE A 604 -5.96 13.21 -7.59
C ILE A 604 -6.47 13.30 -6.17
N LYS A 605 -6.76 12.15 -5.57
CA LYS A 605 -7.27 12.05 -4.21
C LYS A 605 -6.15 12.01 -3.17
N THR A 606 -5.21 11.09 -3.33
CA THR A 606 -4.05 10.93 -2.45
C THR A 606 -2.83 10.56 -3.27
N MET A 607 -1.65 10.90 -2.75
CA MET A 607 -0.36 10.67 -3.36
C MET A 607 0.59 9.99 -2.37
N SER A 608 1.43 9.10 -2.88
CA SER A 608 2.45 8.43 -2.10
C SER A 608 3.74 8.30 -2.91
N ILE A 609 4.87 8.19 -2.22
CA ILE A 609 6.18 8.06 -2.86
C ILE A 609 6.63 6.61 -2.77
N SER A 610 7.10 6.06 -3.88
CA SER A 610 7.70 4.72 -3.90
C SER A 610 8.97 4.68 -3.02
N LYS A 611 9.01 3.75 -2.07
CA LYS A 611 10.15 3.51 -1.17
C LYS A 611 10.91 2.26 -1.56
N THR A 612 12.24 2.35 -1.54
CA THR A 612 13.18 1.23 -1.71
C THR A 612 14.23 1.29 -0.61
N THR A 613 15.04 0.24 -0.49
CA THR A 613 15.99 0.07 0.61
C THR A 613 17.09 1.14 0.65
N ASP A 614 17.65 1.47 -0.51
CA ASP A 614 18.81 2.34 -0.66
C ASP A 614 18.53 3.60 -1.49
N ASP A 615 17.28 3.84 -1.91
CA ASP A 615 16.85 4.99 -2.71
C ASP A 615 17.73 5.24 -3.96
N ILE A 616 18.12 4.15 -4.63
CA ILE A 616 18.87 4.16 -5.90
C ILE A 616 17.92 4.24 -7.09
N THR A 617 16.80 3.51 -7.05
CA THR A 617 15.80 3.54 -8.12
C THR A 617 15.17 4.94 -8.24
N THR A 618 14.70 5.31 -9.43
CA THR A 618 13.96 6.55 -9.60
C THR A 618 12.65 6.51 -8.79
N LYS A 619 12.43 7.54 -7.97
CA LYS A 619 11.18 7.68 -7.18
C LYS A 619 9.99 7.80 -8.14
N ALA A 620 8.95 7.01 -7.92
CA ALA A 620 7.63 7.18 -8.51
C ALA A 620 6.70 7.87 -7.51
N ILE A 621 5.91 8.82 -8.01
CA ILE A 621 4.80 9.41 -7.26
C ILE A 621 3.56 8.63 -7.69
N VAL A 622 3.10 7.77 -6.80
CA VAL A 622 1.89 6.97 -6.98
C VAL A 622 0.70 7.83 -6.56
N MET A 623 -0.38 7.77 -7.32
CA MET A 623 -1.56 8.61 -7.15
C MET A 623 -2.80 7.74 -7.24
N GLU A 624 -3.69 7.87 -6.28
CA GLU A 624 -5.06 7.36 -6.34
C GLU A 624 -5.95 8.46 -6.95
N LEU A 625 -6.70 8.11 -7.99
CA LEU A 625 -7.59 9.02 -8.70
C LEU A 625 -9.01 8.91 -8.13
N GLU A 626 -9.84 9.93 -8.36
CA GLU A 626 -11.23 9.94 -7.85
C GLU A 626 -12.07 8.77 -8.41
N ASN A 627 -11.74 8.27 -9.61
CA ASN A 627 -12.37 7.09 -10.20
C ASN A 627 -11.91 5.74 -9.60
N GLY A 628 -11.05 5.76 -8.57
CA GLY A 628 -10.48 4.57 -7.94
C GLY A 628 -9.29 3.95 -8.68
N GLN A 629 -8.88 4.49 -9.83
CA GLN A 629 -7.68 4.01 -10.51
C GLN A 629 -6.42 4.47 -9.79
N ILE A 630 -5.43 3.59 -9.73
CA ILE A 630 -4.11 3.92 -9.21
C ILE A 630 -3.15 4.00 -10.38
N THR A 631 -2.45 5.12 -10.49
CA THR A 631 -1.40 5.34 -11.48
C THR A 631 -0.14 5.87 -10.81
N TYR A 632 0.97 5.92 -11.54
CA TYR A 632 2.17 6.56 -11.02
C TYR A 632 2.88 7.40 -12.08
N ILE A 633 3.49 8.49 -11.64
CA ILE A 633 4.36 9.33 -12.45
C ILE A 633 5.79 9.20 -11.91
N PRO A 634 6.76 8.76 -12.74
CA PRO A 634 8.16 8.85 -12.37
C PRO A 634 8.56 10.31 -12.09
N LYS A 635 9.19 10.58 -10.94
CA LYS A 635 9.61 11.94 -10.53
C LYS A 635 10.45 12.65 -11.58
N LEU A 636 11.12 11.90 -12.45
CA LEU A 636 11.91 12.42 -13.56
C LEU A 636 11.10 13.26 -14.55
N LEU A 637 9.83 12.93 -14.76
CA LEU A 637 8.95 13.71 -15.64
C LEU A 637 8.56 15.06 -15.00
N LEU A 638 8.47 15.07 -13.67
CA LEU A 638 8.15 16.23 -12.85
C LEU A 638 9.39 17.02 -12.46
N ASN A 639 10.11 17.59 -13.42
CA ASN A 639 11.36 18.31 -13.17
C ASN A 639 11.16 19.84 -13.15
N ALA A 640 11.48 20.50 -12.03
CA ALA A 640 11.29 21.95 -11.91
C ALA A 640 12.31 22.75 -12.75
N ARG A 641 13.49 22.18 -13.01
CA ARG A 641 14.54 22.77 -13.86
C ARG A 641 14.23 22.66 -15.36
N GLY A 642 13.17 21.93 -15.71
CA GLY A 642 12.71 21.72 -17.08
C GLY A 642 12.47 23.04 -17.82
N LYS A 643 13.00 23.11 -19.04
CA LYS A 643 12.75 24.21 -19.98
C LYS A 643 12.01 23.69 -21.21
N PRO A 644 11.24 24.54 -21.92
CA PRO A 644 10.69 24.17 -23.22
C PRO A 644 11.81 23.67 -24.15
N ALA A 645 11.50 22.68 -24.99
CA ALA A 645 12.48 22.00 -25.82
C ALA A 645 13.30 22.95 -26.73
N GLU A 646 12.69 24.07 -27.13
CA GLU A 646 13.29 25.13 -27.95
C GLU A 646 14.36 25.94 -27.21
N GLU A 647 14.17 26.14 -25.90
CA GLU A 647 15.08 26.91 -25.04
C GLU A 647 16.19 26.06 -24.42
N MET A 648 16.17 24.74 -24.64
CA MET A 648 17.19 23.84 -24.10
C MET A 648 18.51 23.99 -24.86
N ALA A 649 19.50 24.58 -24.19
CA ALA A 649 20.89 24.61 -24.65
C ALA A 649 21.44 23.18 -24.90
N LYS A 650 22.39 23.06 -25.83
CA LYS A 650 22.98 21.75 -26.21
C LYS A 650 23.58 21.01 -25.01
N ASP A 651 24.16 21.72 -24.04
CA ASP A 651 24.75 21.08 -22.87
C ASP A 651 23.68 20.58 -21.89
N LYS A 652 22.54 21.27 -21.75
CA LYS A 652 21.40 20.76 -20.98
C LYS A 652 20.80 19.48 -21.57
N LYS A 653 20.87 19.30 -22.89
CA LYS A 653 20.43 18.06 -23.56
C LYS A 653 21.38 16.88 -23.30
N LYS A 654 22.59 17.12 -22.82
CA LYS A 654 23.55 16.06 -22.42
C LYS A 654 23.37 15.63 -20.97
N GLU A 655 22.62 16.38 -20.17
CA GLU A 655 22.33 16.04 -18.80
C GLU A 655 21.56 14.71 -18.76
N PHE A 656 22.00 13.80 -17.89
CA PHE A 656 21.41 12.48 -17.79
C PHE A 656 19.93 12.61 -17.40
N MET A 657 19.06 11.98 -18.18
CA MET A 657 17.62 11.95 -17.94
C MET A 657 16.91 13.32 -17.97
N ALA A 658 17.53 14.37 -18.53
CA ALA A 658 16.87 15.66 -18.66
C ALA A 658 15.73 15.61 -19.68
N THR A 659 14.50 15.82 -19.20
CA THR A 659 13.28 15.90 -20.00
C THR A 659 12.90 17.36 -20.29
N PRO A 660 12.36 17.66 -21.49
CA PRO A 660 11.82 18.98 -21.77
C PRO A 660 10.57 19.22 -20.91
N TYR A 661 10.34 20.48 -20.55
CA TYR A 661 9.12 20.86 -19.86
C TYR A 661 7.90 20.65 -20.77
N THR A 662 6.97 19.82 -20.30
CA THR A 662 5.67 19.57 -20.93
C THR A 662 4.61 19.93 -19.89
N PRO A 663 3.77 20.97 -20.12
CA PRO A 663 2.87 21.45 -19.08
C PRO A 663 1.75 20.46 -18.77
N VAL A 664 1.28 19.69 -19.76
CA VAL A 664 0.24 18.69 -19.59
C VAL A 664 0.88 17.31 -19.53
N ILE A 665 0.61 16.57 -18.45
CA ILE A 665 1.09 15.20 -18.28
C ILE A 665 -0.03 14.27 -18.72
N PRO A 666 0.11 13.56 -19.85
CA PRO A 666 -0.91 12.64 -20.29
C PRO A 666 -0.96 11.43 -19.35
N ILE A 667 -2.17 10.91 -19.12
CA ILE A 667 -2.35 9.59 -18.51
C ILE A 667 -1.82 8.57 -19.52
N ASN A 668 -0.97 7.66 -19.03
CA ASN A 668 -0.39 6.60 -19.83
C ASN A 668 -0.92 5.27 -19.30
N ASP A 669 -1.62 4.52 -20.14
CA ASP A 669 -2.20 3.22 -19.80
C ASP A 669 -1.15 2.24 -19.26
N ASN A 670 0.12 2.37 -19.66
CA ASN A 670 1.23 1.54 -19.16
C ASN A 670 1.58 1.79 -17.69
N PHE A 671 1.20 2.94 -17.14
CA PHE A 671 1.45 3.31 -15.74
C PHE A 671 0.20 3.15 -14.87
N ILE A 672 -0.93 2.71 -15.44
CA ILE A 672 -2.12 2.39 -14.67
C ILE A 672 -1.90 1.02 -14.01
N ILE A 673 -1.76 1.04 -12.69
CA ILE A 673 -1.48 -0.14 -11.88
C ILE A 673 -2.72 -1.04 -11.85
N THR A 674 -3.90 -0.45 -11.69
CA THR A 674 -5.20 -1.13 -11.52
C THR A 674 -5.91 -1.45 -12.84
N HIS A 675 -5.18 -1.66 -13.93
CA HIS A 675 -5.71 -1.84 -15.28
C HIS A 675 -6.82 -2.91 -15.45
N PHE A 676 -6.84 -3.99 -14.65
CA PHE A 676 -7.93 -5.00 -14.63
C PHE A 676 -8.78 -4.98 -13.34
N ARG A 677 -8.50 -4.09 -12.39
CA ARG A 677 -9.15 -4.06 -11.08
C ARG A 677 -9.96 -2.79 -10.93
N ASN A 678 -11.23 -2.94 -10.57
CA ASN A 678 -12.06 -1.81 -10.20
C ASN A 678 -12.01 -1.65 -8.67
N LEU A 679 -11.22 -0.70 -8.19
CA LEU A 679 -11.11 -0.37 -6.78
C LEU A 679 -12.13 0.70 -6.43
N LEU A 680 -12.70 0.59 -5.23
CA LEU A 680 -13.53 1.65 -4.68
C LEU A 680 -12.75 2.44 -3.63
N PRO A 681 -12.59 3.75 -3.84
CA PRO A 681 -11.87 4.60 -2.90
C PRO A 681 -12.70 4.77 -1.62
N GLY A 682 -12.14 4.44 -0.44
CA GLY A 682 -12.77 4.71 0.87
C GLY A 682 -12.50 6.14 1.34
N SER A 683 -13.30 6.77 2.22
CA SER A 683 -13.08 8.18 2.64
C SER A 683 -11.64 8.44 3.10
N ASP A 684 -11.10 7.53 3.90
CA ASP A 684 -9.77 7.60 4.51
C ASP A 684 -8.81 6.58 3.87
N SER A 685 -8.81 6.50 2.54
CA SER A 685 -7.89 5.60 1.81
C SER A 685 -6.43 5.97 2.06
N GLN A 686 -5.64 4.97 2.46
CA GLN A 686 -4.21 5.12 2.69
C GLN A 686 -3.42 4.39 1.61
N LEU A 687 -2.67 5.17 0.82
CA LEU A 687 -1.76 4.64 -0.19
C LEU A 687 -0.36 4.44 0.40
N ILE A 688 0.02 3.17 0.56
CA ILE A 688 1.24 2.77 1.24
C ILE A 688 2.29 2.26 0.25
N SER A 689 3.55 2.55 0.54
CA SER A 689 4.69 2.01 -0.20
C SER A 689 5.67 1.32 0.73
N ILE A 690 6.03 0.09 0.37
CA ILE A 690 6.83 -0.82 1.19
C ILE A 690 8.06 -1.25 0.38
N PRO A 691 9.27 -1.03 0.91
CA PRO A 691 10.48 -1.48 0.25
C PRO A 691 10.60 -3.01 0.29
N THR A 692 11.05 -3.59 -0.82
CA THR A 692 11.44 -5.01 -0.89
C THR A 692 12.96 -5.16 -0.67
N ASN A 693 13.47 -6.38 -0.57
CA ASN A 693 14.93 -6.58 -0.48
C ASN A 693 15.65 -6.30 -1.80
N LEU A 694 14.89 -6.22 -2.90
CA LEU A 694 15.37 -5.77 -4.19
C LEU A 694 15.18 -4.26 -4.30
N GLU A 695 16.19 -3.58 -4.84
CA GLU A 695 16.23 -2.14 -4.96
C GLU A 695 15.39 -1.65 -6.15
N SER A 696 15.12 -2.50 -7.14
CA SER A 696 14.28 -2.12 -8.28
C SER A 696 12.78 -2.20 -8.04
N THR A 697 12.35 -2.92 -7.00
CA THR A 697 10.94 -3.23 -6.73
C THR A 697 10.43 -2.57 -5.44
N SER A 698 9.20 -2.09 -5.49
CA SER A 698 8.45 -1.60 -4.32
C SER A 698 7.06 -2.21 -4.33
N ILE A 699 6.55 -2.58 -3.16
CA ILE A 699 5.15 -3.03 -3.02
C ILE A 699 4.32 -1.79 -2.74
N ILE A 700 3.28 -1.57 -3.54
CA ILE A 700 2.27 -0.56 -3.31
C ILE A 700 1.02 -1.27 -2.83
N CYS A 701 0.44 -0.78 -1.74
CA CYS A 701 -0.89 -1.17 -1.35
C CYS A 701 -1.77 0.05 -1.16
N ASP A 702 -3.03 -0.12 -1.49
CA ASP A 702 -4.10 0.82 -1.19
C ASP A 702 -4.99 0.18 -0.14
N LEU A 703 -5.15 0.90 0.98
CA LEU A 703 -5.95 0.52 2.12
C LEU A 703 -7.13 1.48 2.20
N GLY A 704 -8.20 1.18 1.47
CA GLY A 704 -9.44 1.95 1.49
C GLY A 704 -10.60 1.06 1.91
N LEU A 705 -11.73 1.25 1.23
CA LEU A 705 -12.84 0.29 1.32
C LEU A 705 -12.39 -1.09 0.85
N ASP A 706 -11.66 -1.11 -0.28
CA ASP A 706 -10.96 -2.28 -0.76
C ASP A 706 -9.51 -2.29 -0.29
N VAL A 707 -8.97 -3.49 -0.10
CA VAL A 707 -7.54 -3.69 0.12
C VAL A 707 -6.93 -4.23 -1.17
N PHE A 708 -6.04 -3.45 -1.79
CA PHE A 708 -5.34 -3.82 -3.00
C PHE A 708 -3.84 -3.75 -2.79
N CYS A 709 -3.09 -4.73 -3.25
CA CYS A 709 -1.63 -4.69 -3.24
C CYS A 709 -1.05 -5.21 -4.54
N THR A 710 0.07 -4.63 -4.95
CA THR A 710 0.82 -5.02 -6.15
C THR A 710 2.27 -4.59 -6.05
N ARG A 711 3.08 -4.98 -7.03
CA ARG A 711 4.50 -4.66 -7.12
C ARG A 711 4.72 -3.69 -8.28
N ILE A 712 5.44 -2.61 -8.02
CA ILE A 712 5.85 -1.65 -9.05
C ILE A 712 7.37 -1.69 -9.23
N THR A 713 7.82 -1.36 -10.45
CA THR A 713 9.24 -1.27 -10.81
C THR A 713 9.51 0.05 -11.53
N PRO A 714 9.66 1.17 -10.80
CA PRO A 714 9.73 2.51 -11.39
C PRO A 714 10.80 2.67 -12.49
N SER A 715 11.94 2.01 -12.32
CA SER A 715 13.09 2.04 -13.26
C SER A 715 13.25 0.74 -14.05
N GLY A 716 12.26 -0.16 -14.00
CA GLY A 716 12.39 -1.54 -14.46
C GLY A 716 13.26 -2.41 -13.54
N GLN A 717 13.21 -3.72 -13.73
CA GLN A 717 13.94 -4.71 -12.91
C GLN A 717 15.41 -4.82 -13.36
N PHE A 718 16.32 -4.10 -12.71
CA PHE A 718 17.76 -4.12 -13.04
C PHE A 718 18.59 -5.09 -12.19
N ASP A 719 18.04 -5.58 -11.09
CA ASP A 719 18.63 -6.51 -10.13
C ASP A 719 18.05 -7.93 -10.26
N LEU A 720 17.01 -8.12 -11.06
CA LEU A 720 16.46 -9.42 -11.44
C LEU A 720 16.81 -9.77 -12.90
N MET A 721 17.09 -11.05 -13.17
CA MET A 721 17.19 -11.53 -14.55
C MET A 721 15.81 -11.58 -15.19
N SER A 722 15.71 -11.26 -16.47
CA SER A 722 14.42 -11.30 -17.16
C SER A 722 13.80 -12.71 -17.12
N PRO A 723 12.47 -12.84 -16.96
CA PRO A 723 11.80 -14.13 -16.96
C PRO A 723 11.95 -14.86 -18.30
N THR A 724 12.20 -14.10 -19.37
CA THR A 724 12.44 -14.58 -20.75
C THR A 724 13.89 -14.96 -21.03
N PHE A 725 14.79 -14.95 -20.03
CA PHE A 725 16.20 -15.25 -20.23
C PHE A 725 16.43 -16.71 -20.67
N GLU A 726 16.97 -16.90 -21.87
CA GLU A 726 17.12 -18.22 -22.51
C GLU A 726 18.36 -18.99 -21.99
N LYS A 727 18.33 -19.39 -20.72
CA LYS A 727 19.43 -20.13 -20.04
C LYS A 727 19.92 -21.34 -20.83
N GLY A 728 19.00 -22.06 -21.48
CA GLY A 728 19.33 -23.23 -22.30
C GLY A 728 20.27 -22.89 -23.47
N LYS A 729 20.04 -21.77 -24.16
CA LYS A 729 20.92 -21.33 -25.26
C LYS A 729 22.31 -20.94 -24.74
N LEU A 730 22.38 -20.29 -23.58
CA LEU A 730 23.66 -19.97 -22.92
C LEU A 730 24.45 -21.25 -22.59
N LEU A 731 23.81 -22.27 -22.02
CA LEU A 731 24.49 -23.52 -21.67
C LEU A 731 24.97 -24.29 -22.90
N ILE A 732 24.15 -24.33 -23.96
CA ILE A 732 24.52 -24.97 -25.22
C ILE A 732 25.73 -24.27 -25.85
N THR A 733 25.78 -22.94 -25.85
CA THR A 733 26.92 -22.21 -26.42
C THR A 733 28.20 -22.44 -25.62
N ILE A 734 28.13 -22.44 -24.28
CA ILE A 734 29.26 -22.81 -23.41
C ILE A 734 29.75 -24.22 -23.73
N PHE A 735 28.85 -25.20 -23.85
CA PHE A 735 29.19 -26.57 -24.19
C PHE A 735 29.87 -26.69 -25.56
N VAL A 736 29.31 -26.06 -26.59
CA VAL A 736 29.89 -26.03 -27.94
C VAL A 736 31.29 -25.42 -27.94
N LEU A 737 31.49 -24.30 -27.23
CA LEU A 737 32.78 -23.63 -27.13
C LEU A 737 33.81 -24.50 -26.40
N LEU A 738 33.40 -25.23 -25.37
CA LEU A 738 34.25 -26.19 -24.65
C LEU A 738 34.69 -27.33 -25.58
N VAL A 739 33.77 -27.93 -26.33
CA VAL A 739 34.05 -29.00 -27.31
C VAL A 739 35.01 -28.50 -28.39
N ILE A 740 34.75 -27.33 -28.98
CA ILE A 740 35.64 -26.70 -29.96
C ILE A 740 37.03 -26.50 -29.39
N THR A 741 37.15 -25.96 -28.18
CA THR A 741 38.43 -25.71 -27.51
C THR A 741 39.18 -27.01 -27.23
N TYR A 742 38.47 -28.07 -26.80
CA TYR A 742 39.04 -29.39 -26.56
C TYR A 742 39.69 -29.97 -27.81
N PHE A 743 39.05 -29.84 -28.98
CA PHE A 743 39.59 -30.31 -30.25
C PHE A 743 40.67 -29.38 -30.85
N ILE A 744 40.58 -28.07 -30.64
CA ILE A 744 41.57 -27.11 -31.14
C ILE A 744 42.89 -27.20 -30.35
N ARG A 745 42.84 -27.41 -29.03
CA ARG A 745 44.02 -27.47 -28.15
C ARG A 745 45.14 -28.39 -28.67
N PRO A 746 44.91 -29.66 -29.02
CA PRO A 746 45.98 -30.53 -29.55
C PRO A 746 46.49 -30.05 -30.92
N SER A 747 45.62 -29.51 -31.78
CA SER A 747 46.02 -28.97 -33.08
C SER A 747 46.97 -27.78 -32.94
N VAL A 748 46.67 -26.86 -32.01
CA VAL A 748 47.53 -25.71 -31.69
C VAL A 748 48.85 -26.17 -31.06
N SER A 749 48.82 -27.11 -30.13
CA SER A 749 50.05 -27.68 -29.54
C SER A 749 50.94 -28.33 -30.60
N ASN A 750 50.35 -29.09 -31.52
CA ASN A 750 51.09 -29.70 -32.64
C ASN A 750 51.66 -28.64 -33.59
N LYS A 751 50.89 -27.59 -33.91
CA LYS A 751 51.37 -26.49 -34.75
C LYS A 751 52.52 -25.72 -34.07
N LYS A 752 52.42 -25.47 -32.77
CA LYS A 752 53.47 -24.83 -31.96
C LYS A 752 54.73 -25.69 -31.93
N LEU A 753 54.58 -27.00 -31.73
CA LEU A 753 55.69 -27.95 -31.77
C LEU A 753 56.35 -27.92 -33.16
N LYS A 754 55.60 -28.12 -34.25
CA LYS A 754 56.14 -28.03 -35.62
C LYS A 754 56.90 -26.73 -35.89
N SER A 755 56.34 -25.59 -35.45
CA SER A 755 57.01 -24.28 -35.54
C SER A 755 58.31 -24.21 -34.74
N GLN A 756 58.38 -24.79 -33.54
CA GLN A 756 59.61 -24.85 -32.73
C GLN A 756 60.67 -25.74 -33.37
N TRP A 757 60.26 -26.84 -34.01
CA TRP A 757 61.15 -27.76 -34.71
C TRP A 757 61.52 -27.30 -36.12
N LEU A 758 61.11 -26.09 -36.55
CA LEU A 758 61.31 -25.54 -37.90
C LEU A 758 60.78 -26.47 -39.02
N ILE A 759 59.85 -27.37 -38.68
CA ILE A 759 59.17 -28.24 -39.62
C ILE A 759 58.01 -27.43 -40.19
N LYS A 760 58.11 -27.05 -41.47
CA LYS A 760 57.04 -26.35 -42.19
C LYS A 760 55.76 -27.17 -42.25
#